data_AF-A0AAQ3SPP5-F1
#
_entry.id   AF-A0AAQ3SPP5-F1
#
_cell.length_a   1.000
_cell.length_b   1.000
_cell.length_c   1.000
_cell.angle_alpha   90.00
_cell.angle_beta   90.00
_cell.angle_gamma   90.00
#
_symmetry.space_group_name_H-M   'P 1'
#
loop_
_entity.id
_entity.type
_entity.pdbx_description
1 polymer ?
#
loop_
_entity_poly.entity_id
_entity_poly.type
_entity_poly.pdbx_seq_one_letter_code
_entity_poly.pdbx_strand_id
1 'polypeptide(L)'
;MDILLREFEHIFEEPRGLPPARDCDHRIHLLPGTAPVTVRPNRYPARQKDELERQCRDMLQRGVIRRSSSAFSSPVQLVKKADGSWRFCVDYRALNRRTVKDSFPIPVVDELLDELRGAKYFTKLDLCSGYHQVRMHEDDVAKTAFRTHDGLYEFLVMPFGLSNAPATFQALMNKALQPFLRRFVLVFFDNILIFSNTWSEHLHHVRSVLTALQQHELYLKRSKCSFGERSVAYLGHVISERGVAMDNGKVQAILDWPTPRSVRALRGFLGLANYYRKFVKDFGTATTDAFQNLKSILTTAPVLCLPEFTKPFVVECDASGCGAVLHQLGGPIAFFSRPMAARHRGLAAYERELIGLVQAVRHWRPYLWGQTFTRLATIPQHQWISKLLGFDFTVEYRSGRSNVVADALSRRDSDESSVFGLSVPRFDIIDDLRQAAATDSVLVALRDQILAGELGDPWKFVDGVVTYNRRLYLPPSSDLLGTVIAAVHEVGHKGMEKTLQRFRRDFHAPRARALIQDHVRHCLTCQRNKSEHLSAAGLLLPLPVPSTVWSDISMDFVEALPKVGGKSVILTVVDRCSKYAHFIAIGHPYSAESVAAAFFSEIVRLHGVPNSIVSDRDPVFTSTFWKTLFHLLGTKLQMSSAFHPQSDGQTEAVNKVIGMYLRCLTGDRPRQWLRWLPWAEYVYNTSFHTAIRDTPFKVVYGRDSPEIRSYEPGDCRVVAVAQAMEERDAFLEEVRARLEQAQAVAKRAYDRGHRELQFAVGDWVMLRIRHRAPASIPQPARGKLRPKFYGPYQVTAVINKAAYRLALPPNACIHDVFHVGLLKPFKGTPPAAPPALPPMHHGVAQPAPARAVKVRLARGVRQVLVHWADQPASAATWEDLHTFQECYPHFQLEDKLLVEEGRDVMWGKSYGRRSAGRLSQSSG
;
A
#
# COMPACT_ATOMS: atom_id res chain seq x y z
N MET A 1 -46.42 -29.68 -8.03
CA MET A 1 -45.66 -28.90 -7.03
C MET A 1 -46.47 -28.76 -5.74
N ASP A 2 -47.68 -28.19 -5.77
CA ASP A 2 -48.42 -27.85 -4.54
C ASP A 2 -48.75 -29.04 -3.63
N ILE A 3 -49.01 -30.23 -4.19
CA ILE A 3 -49.19 -31.47 -3.40
C ILE A 3 -47.93 -31.77 -2.57
N LEU A 4 -46.75 -31.75 -3.21
CA LEU A 4 -45.47 -31.93 -2.54
C LEU A 4 -45.24 -30.86 -1.46
N LEU A 5 -45.59 -29.60 -1.72
CA LEU A 5 -45.42 -28.53 -0.72
C LEU A 5 -46.34 -28.68 0.51
N ARG A 6 -47.49 -29.37 0.40
CA ARG A 6 -48.36 -29.70 1.55
C ARG A 6 -47.79 -30.83 2.41
N GLU A 7 -47.12 -31.82 1.80
CA GLU A 7 -46.42 -32.88 2.55
C GLU A 7 -45.36 -32.28 3.50
N PHE A 8 -44.77 -31.16 3.11
CA PHE A 8 -43.76 -30.41 3.86
C PHE A 8 -44.30 -29.09 4.45
N GLU A 9 -45.58 -29.00 4.83
CA GLU A 9 -46.13 -27.74 5.35
C GLU A 9 -45.42 -27.26 6.65
N HIS A 10 -45.04 -28.20 7.52
CA HIS A 10 -44.39 -27.96 8.81
C HIS A 10 -43.02 -27.26 8.73
N ILE A 11 -42.22 -27.44 7.67
CA ILE A 11 -40.94 -26.70 7.51
C ILE A 11 -41.16 -25.23 7.14
N PHE A 12 -42.38 -24.82 6.78
CA PHE A 12 -42.73 -23.42 6.51
C PHE A 12 -43.30 -22.68 7.71
N GLU A 13 -43.44 -23.35 8.86
CA GLU A 13 -43.86 -22.73 10.12
C GLU A 13 -42.75 -21.84 10.73
N GLU A 14 -43.12 -20.99 11.69
CA GLU A 14 -42.10 -20.26 12.46
C GLU A 14 -41.41 -21.22 13.46
N PRO A 15 -40.06 -21.30 13.47
CA PRO A 15 -39.34 -22.19 14.37
C PRO A 15 -39.60 -21.82 15.84
N ARG A 16 -39.82 -22.84 16.67
CA ARG A 16 -40.10 -22.71 18.11
C ARG A 16 -38.97 -23.30 18.93
N GLY A 17 -38.48 -22.57 19.92
CA GLY A 17 -37.38 -23.00 20.78
C GLY A 17 -35.99 -22.77 20.16
N LEU A 18 -34.98 -23.39 20.75
CA LEU A 18 -33.60 -23.32 20.26
C LEU A 18 -33.37 -24.37 19.16
N PRO A 19 -32.56 -24.06 18.12
CA PRO A 19 -32.10 -25.06 17.17
C PRO A 19 -31.30 -26.17 17.86
N PRO A 20 -31.26 -27.38 17.27
CA PRO A 20 -30.47 -28.47 17.81
C PRO A 20 -28.98 -28.10 17.77
N ALA A 21 -28.23 -28.60 18.76
CA ALA A 21 -26.78 -28.45 18.81
C ALA A 21 -26.13 -29.26 17.68
N ARG A 22 -25.15 -28.66 16.99
CA ARG A 22 -24.46 -29.27 15.84
C ARG A 22 -22.96 -29.02 15.96
N ASP A 23 -22.12 -29.85 15.34
CA ASP A 23 -20.65 -29.66 15.31
C ASP A 23 -20.22 -28.30 14.74
N CYS A 24 -21.11 -27.65 13.98
CA CYS A 24 -20.94 -26.33 13.39
C CYS A 24 -21.70 -25.23 14.14
N ASP A 25 -21.96 -25.38 15.44
CA ASP A 25 -22.47 -24.30 16.29
C ASP A 25 -21.49 -23.10 16.28
N HIS A 26 -22.03 -21.88 16.33
CA HIS A 26 -21.24 -20.69 16.05
C HIS A 26 -20.28 -20.34 17.19
N ARG A 27 -18.99 -20.19 16.85
CA ARG A 27 -17.92 -19.82 17.78
C ARG A 27 -17.30 -18.45 17.48
N ILE A 28 -16.93 -17.74 18.55
CA ILE A 28 -16.33 -16.40 18.51
C ILE A 28 -14.94 -16.45 19.14
N HIS A 29 -14.00 -17.00 18.37
CA HIS A 29 -12.58 -17.01 18.73
C HIS A 29 -12.02 -15.58 18.72
N LEU A 30 -11.65 -15.06 19.88
CA LEU A 30 -11.02 -13.75 20.03
C LEU A 30 -9.50 -13.87 19.91
N LEU A 31 -8.83 -12.78 19.54
CA LEU A 31 -7.38 -12.69 19.56
C LEU A 31 -6.85 -12.92 21.00
N PRO A 32 -5.70 -13.62 21.17
CA PRO A 32 -5.12 -13.88 22.49
C PRO A 32 -4.97 -12.61 23.34
N GLY A 33 -5.34 -12.69 24.62
CA GLY A 33 -5.27 -11.56 25.55
C GLY A 33 -6.32 -10.46 25.35
N THR A 34 -7.38 -10.69 24.57
CA THR A 34 -8.44 -9.69 24.39
C THR A 34 -9.34 -9.57 25.62
N ALA A 35 -9.35 -8.39 26.25
CA ALA A 35 -10.33 -8.02 27.27
C ALA A 35 -11.77 -7.90 26.72
N PRO A 36 -12.81 -8.07 27.55
CA PRO A 36 -14.22 -7.95 27.12
C PRO A 36 -14.52 -6.66 26.35
N VAL A 37 -15.29 -6.78 25.27
CA VAL A 37 -15.63 -5.65 24.41
C VAL A 37 -16.87 -4.96 24.95
N THR A 38 -16.69 -3.80 25.57
CA THR A 38 -17.78 -2.98 26.11
C THR A 38 -17.92 -1.66 25.34
N VAL A 39 -19.08 -1.43 24.72
CA VAL A 39 -19.40 -0.24 23.93
C VAL A 39 -20.63 0.45 24.54
N ARG A 40 -20.63 1.78 24.60
CA ARG A 40 -21.75 2.55 25.19
C ARG A 40 -23.00 2.44 24.30
N PRO A 41 -24.21 2.32 24.89
CA PRO A 41 -25.46 2.27 24.13
C PRO A 41 -25.75 3.60 23.44
N ASN A 42 -26.47 3.54 22.32
CA ASN A 42 -26.94 4.72 21.59
C ASN A 42 -28.10 5.40 22.36
N ARG A 43 -28.29 6.72 22.17
CA ARG A 43 -29.50 7.42 22.62
C ARG A 43 -30.60 7.25 21.56
N TYR A 44 -31.71 6.63 21.93
CA TYR A 44 -32.87 6.39 21.04
C TYR A 44 -33.99 7.42 21.27
N PRO A 45 -34.64 7.95 20.22
CA PRO A 45 -35.93 8.64 20.31
C PRO A 45 -37.00 7.74 20.94
N ALA A 46 -38.02 8.32 21.60
CA ALA A 46 -39.06 7.57 22.33
C ALA A 46 -39.68 6.43 21.48
N ARG A 47 -40.19 6.74 20.28
CA ARG A 47 -40.78 5.75 19.35
C ARG A 47 -39.85 4.59 18.96
N GLN A 48 -38.53 4.73 19.10
CA GLN A 48 -37.59 3.63 18.86
C GLN A 48 -37.36 2.77 20.11
N LYS A 49 -37.59 3.31 21.32
CA LYS A 49 -37.51 2.55 22.57
C LYS A 49 -38.62 1.52 22.65
N ASP A 50 -39.86 1.95 22.39
CA ASP A 50 -41.05 1.08 22.41
C ASP A 50 -40.88 -0.11 21.44
N GLU A 51 -40.35 0.15 20.25
CA GLU A 51 -40.08 -0.90 19.25
C GLU A 51 -38.89 -1.81 19.64
N LEU A 52 -37.83 -1.27 20.25
CA LEU A 52 -36.74 -2.08 20.80
C LEU A 52 -37.25 -3.03 21.89
N GLU A 53 -38.07 -2.53 22.82
CA GLU A 53 -38.70 -3.34 23.87
C GLU A 53 -39.62 -4.42 23.27
N ARG A 54 -40.44 -4.05 22.28
CA ARG A 54 -41.34 -4.99 21.58
C ARG A 54 -40.55 -6.11 20.92
N GLN A 55 -39.49 -5.80 20.16
CA GLN A 55 -38.66 -6.83 19.52
C GLN A 55 -37.84 -7.65 20.52
N CYS A 56 -37.36 -7.06 21.61
CA CYS A 56 -36.70 -7.82 22.68
C CYS A 56 -37.68 -8.78 23.40
N ARG A 57 -38.92 -8.36 23.63
CA ARG A 57 -39.96 -9.19 24.25
C ARG A 57 -40.34 -10.38 23.37
N ASP A 58 -40.52 -10.16 22.08
CA ASP A 58 -40.75 -11.21 21.08
C ASP A 58 -39.57 -12.20 21.01
N MET A 59 -38.33 -11.69 20.96
CA MET A 59 -37.13 -12.54 21.00
C MET A 59 -36.96 -13.33 22.31
N LEU A 60 -37.35 -12.77 23.46
CA LEU A 60 -37.38 -13.48 24.75
C LEU A 60 -38.45 -14.58 24.76
N GLN A 61 -39.65 -14.30 24.27
CA GLN A 61 -40.76 -15.28 24.19
C GLN A 61 -40.43 -16.43 23.25
N ARG A 62 -39.70 -16.17 22.15
CA ARG A 62 -39.17 -17.19 21.23
C ARG A 62 -37.99 -17.98 21.78
N GLY A 63 -37.38 -17.53 22.89
CA GLY A 63 -36.19 -18.16 23.48
C GLY A 63 -34.88 -17.92 22.73
N VAL A 64 -34.83 -17.00 21.75
CA VAL A 64 -33.61 -16.74 20.95
C VAL A 64 -32.60 -15.84 21.67
N ILE A 65 -33.05 -15.09 22.69
CA ILE A 65 -32.20 -14.30 23.61
C ILE A 65 -32.57 -14.58 25.06
N ARG A 66 -31.67 -14.24 25.99
CA ARG A 66 -31.95 -14.17 27.43
C ARG A 66 -31.34 -12.90 28.05
N ARG A 67 -31.80 -12.50 29.24
CA ARG A 67 -31.10 -11.44 30.03
C ARG A 67 -29.68 -11.90 30.38
N SER A 68 -28.73 -10.97 30.35
CA SER A 68 -27.29 -11.25 30.52
C SER A 68 -26.69 -10.41 31.64
N SER A 69 -25.67 -10.97 32.30
CA SER A 69 -24.75 -10.29 33.23
C SER A 69 -23.33 -10.18 32.67
N SER A 70 -23.14 -10.40 31.36
CA SER A 70 -21.84 -10.43 30.69
C SER A 70 -21.06 -9.10 30.79
N ALA A 71 -19.73 -9.20 30.84
CA ALA A 71 -18.83 -8.05 30.70
C ALA A 71 -18.77 -7.48 29.27
N PHE A 72 -19.25 -8.23 28.26
CA PHE A 72 -19.37 -7.75 26.89
C PHE A 72 -20.62 -6.88 26.72
N SER A 73 -20.56 -5.90 25.81
CA SER A 73 -21.71 -5.05 25.49
C SER A 73 -21.55 -4.42 24.12
N SER A 74 -22.45 -4.76 23.19
CA SER A 74 -22.60 -4.11 21.88
C SER A 74 -23.89 -3.26 21.83
N PRO A 75 -23.90 -2.10 21.16
CA PRO A 75 -25.09 -1.27 21.10
C PRO A 75 -26.01 -1.73 19.97
N VAL A 76 -27.31 -1.45 20.10
CA VAL A 76 -28.31 -1.74 19.07
C VAL A 76 -28.53 -0.52 18.18
N GLN A 77 -28.95 -0.75 16.94
CA GLN A 77 -29.46 0.24 16.01
C GLN A 77 -30.73 -0.29 15.33
N LEU A 78 -31.79 0.52 15.28
CA LEU A 78 -32.97 0.22 14.47
C LEU A 78 -32.80 0.80 13.06
N VAL A 79 -32.90 -0.05 12.05
CA VAL A 79 -32.84 0.35 10.64
C VAL A 79 -34.23 0.16 10.01
N LYS A 80 -34.77 1.20 9.38
CA LYS A 80 -36.08 1.11 8.72
C LYS A 80 -35.95 0.33 7.41
N LYS A 81 -36.82 -0.66 7.19
CA LYS A 81 -36.92 -1.42 5.94
C LYS A 81 -37.78 -0.67 4.91
N ALA A 82 -37.75 -1.14 3.66
CA ALA A 82 -38.61 -0.62 2.59
C ALA A 82 -40.11 -0.83 2.86
N ASP A 83 -40.48 -1.91 3.54
CA ASP A 83 -41.85 -2.20 4.01
C ASP A 83 -42.31 -1.30 5.19
N GLY A 84 -41.48 -0.34 5.61
CA GLY A 84 -41.75 0.57 6.71
C GLY A 84 -41.46 0.02 8.11
N SER A 85 -41.29 -1.29 8.28
CA SER A 85 -40.99 -1.94 9.56
C SER A 85 -39.53 -1.74 10.00
N TRP A 86 -39.24 -1.99 11.27
CA TRP A 86 -37.90 -1.84 11.84
C TRP A 86 -37.12 -3.15 11.86
N ARG A 87 -35.83 -3.10 11.54
CA ARG A 87 -34.86 -4.19 11.67
C ARG A 87 -33.95 -3.92 12.86
N PHE A 88 -33.96 -4.83 13.82
CA PHE A 88 -33.01 -4.88 14.94
C PHE A 88 -31.61 -5.26 14.43
N CYS A 89 -30.63 -4.35 14.59
CA CYS A 89 -29.24 -4.59 14.19
C CYS A 89 -28.33 -4.36 15.39
N VAL A 90 -27.55 -5.37 15.80
CA VAL A 90 -26.51 -5.20 16.83
C VAL A 90 -25.20 -4.79 16.17
N ASP A 91 -24.56 -3.75 16.68
CA ASP A 91 -23.30 -3.23 16.14
C ASP A 91 -22.09 -3.99 16.70
N TYR A 92 -21.84 -5.18 16.15
CA TYR A 92 -20.67 -5.98 16.48
C TYR A 92 -19.35 -5.46 15.85
N ARG A 93 -19.26 -4.24 15.28
CA ARG A 93 -18.01 -3.75 14.66
C ARG A 93 -16.83 -3.65 15.62
N ALA A 94 -17.07 -3.51 16.92
CA ALA A 94 -16.02 -3.57 17.93
C ALA A 94 -15.56 -5.02 18.19
N LEU A 95 -16.51 -5.94 18.40
CA LEU A 95 -16.27 -7.37 18.60
C LEU A 95 -15.56 -7.99 17.39
N ASN A 96 -16.10 -7.78 16.19
CA ASN A 96 -15.56 -8.26 14.92
C ASN A 96 -14.12 -7.80 14.62
N ARG A 97 -13.63 -6.70 15.22
CA ARG A 97 -12.21 -6.29 15.08
C ARG A 97 -11.27 -7.07 15.98
N ARG A 98 -11.80 -7.81 16.95
CA ARG A 98 -11.09 -8.67 17.89
C ARG A 98 -11.31 -10.17 17.63
N THR A 99 -12.33 -10.54 16.85
CA THR A 99 -12.54 -11.92 16.38
C THR A 99 -11.51 -12.32 15.33
N VAL A 100 -10.89 -13.48 15.50
CA VAL A 100 -10.06 -14.16 14.49
C VAL A 100 -10.94 -14.45 13.27
N LYS A 101 -10.42 -14.16 12.07
CA LYS A 101 -11.19 -14.37 10.82
C LYS A 101 -11.10 -15.82 10.40
N ASP A 102 -12.27 -16.42 10.22
CA ASP A 102 -12.38 -17.73 9.59
C ASP A 102 -11.98 -17.61 8.10
N SER A 103 -11.30 -18.64 7.59
CA SER A 103 -10.85 -18.77 6.21
C SER A 103 -11.59 -19.90 5.48
N PHE A 104 -12.83 -20.16 5.88
CA PHE A 104 -13.71 -21.15 5.26
C PHE A 104 -13.84 -20.92 3.74
N PRO A 105 -13.74 -21.98 2.90
CA PRO A 105 -13.85 -21.85 1.45
C PRO A 105 -15.30 -21.50 1.04
N ILE A 106 -15.50 -20.26 0.60
CA ILE A 106 -16.76 -19.78 0.02
C ILE A 106 -16.67 -19.95 -1.51
N PRO A 107 -17.63 -20.62 -2.17
CA PRO A 107 -17.60 -20.80 -3.63
C PRO A 107 -17.59 -19.48 -4.41
N VAL A 108 -16.95 -19.48 -5.59
CA VAL A 108 -16.99 -18.35 -6.51
C VAL A 108 -18.33 -18.34 -7.24
N VAL A 109 -19.02 -17.19 -7.28
CA VAL A 109 -20.36 -17.06 -7.89
C VAL A 109 -20.36 -17.47 -9.37
N ASP A 110 -19.31 -17.14 -10.12
CA ASP A 110 -19.19 -17.53 -11.53
C ASP A 110 -19.12 -19.06 -11.69
N GLU A 111 -18.31 -19.75 -10.88
CA GLU A 111 -18.19 -21.22 -10.90
C GLU A 111 -19.53 -21.90 -10.56
N LEU A 112 -20.28 -21.37 -9.59
CA LEU A 112 -21.63 -21.84 -9.26
C LEU A 112 -22.59 -21.67 -10.44
N LEU A 113 -22.54 -20.54 -11.15
CA LEU A 113 -23.43 -20.29 -12.29
C LEU A 113 -23.12 -21.22 -13.47
N ASP A 114 -21.85 -21.54 -13.70
CA ASP A 114 -21.41 -22.41 -14.80
C ASP A 114 -21.96 -23.85 -14.69
N GLU A 115 -22.29 -24.31 -13.49
CA GLU A 115 -22.87 -25.65 -13.22
C GLU A 115 -24.34 -25.80 -13.64
N LEU A 116 -25.02 -24.70 -13.98
CA LEU A 116 -26.47 -24.69 -14.27
C LEU A 116 -26.82 -25.11 -15.70
N ARG A 117 -25.84 -25.56 -16.49
CA ARG A 117 -26.03 -25.93 -17.90
C ARG A 117 -27.09 -27.01 -18.07
N GLY A 118 -28.03 -26.76 -18.97
CA GLY A 118 -29.10 -27.69 -19.33
C GLY A 118 -30.36 -27.60 -18.46
N ALA A 119 -30.27 -26.92 -17.32
CA ALA A 119 -31.39 -26.74 -16.41
C ALA A 119 -32.52 -25.88 -17.04
N LYS A 120 -33.76 -26.31 -16.82
CA LYS A 120 -34.99 -25.65 -17.32
C LYS A 120 -35.95 -25.26 -16.21
N TYR A 121 -35.83 -25.90 -15.06
CA TYR A 121 -36.69 -25.71 -13.90
C TYR A 121 -35.85 -25.36 -12.67
N PHE A 122 -36.25 -24.31 -11.97
CA PHE A 122 -35.52 -23.73 -10.86
C PHE A 122 -36.44 -23.52 -9.65
N THR A 123 -35.95 -23.90 -8.47
CA THR A 123 -36.60 -23.63 -7.18
C THR A 123 -35.60 -22.93 -6.28
N LYS A 124 -35.95 -21.75 -5.78
CA LYS A 124 -35.13 -20.96 -4.86
C LYS A 124 -35.74 -20.99 -3.47
N LEU A 125 -34.94 -21.34 -2.48
CA LEU A 125 -35.36 -21.39 -1.07
C LEU A 125 -34.60 -20.34 -0.25
N ASP A 126 -35.32 -19.67 0.66
CA ASP A 126 -34.79 -18.68 1.63
C ASP A 126 -35.20 -19.13 3.04
N LEU A 127 -34.26 -19.22 3.98
CA LEU A 127 -34.54 -19.72 5.32
C LEU A 127 -35.21 -18.65 6.22
N CYS A 128 -36.08 -19.10 7.12
CA CYS A 128 -36.69 -18.29 8.17
C CYS A 128 -35.64 -17.71 9.14
N SER A 129 -35.08 -16.55 8.81
CA SER A 129 -34.00 -15.90 9.56
C SER A 129 -32.77 -16.82 9.72
N GLY A 130 -32.26 -17.37 8.60
CA GLY A 130 -31.29 -18.47 8.56
C GLY A 130 -30.23 -18.53 9.68
N TYR A 131 -29.54 -17.43 9.99
CA TYR A 131 -28.55 -17.41 11.07
C TYR A 131 -29.12 -17.77 12.45
N HIS A 132 -30.36 -17.37 12.78
CA HIS A 132 -31.02 -17.74 14.03
C HIS A 132 -31.36 -19.25 14.12
N GLN A 133 -31.17 -20.03 13.04
CA GLN A 133 -31.32 -21.49 13.03
C GLN A 133 -30.00 -22.23 13.35
N VAL A 134 -28.92 -21.50 13.58
CA VAL A 134 -27.64 -22.01 14.10
C VAL A 134 -27.55 -21.62 15.57
N ARG A 135 -27.18 -22.57 16.45
CA ARG A 135 -27.00 -22.29 17.88
C ARG A 135 -25.66 -21.58 18.13
N MET A 136 -25.60 -20.75 19.16
CA MET A 136 -24.32 -20.23 19.68
C MET A 136 -23.65 -21.31 20.54
N HIS A 137 -22.34 -21.51 20.38
CA HIS A 137 -21.57 -22.32 21.32
C HIS A 137 -21.61 -21.69 22.72
N GLU A 138 -21.75 -22.51 23.76
CA GLU A 138 -22.10 -22.03 25.11
C GLU A 138 -21.05 -21.06 25.69
N ASP A 139 -19.75 -21.37 25.57
CA ASP A 139 -18.63 -20.49 25.92
C ASP A 139 -18.65 -19.09 25.25
N ASP A 140 -19.35 -18.98 24.11
CA ASP A 140 -19.35 -17.80 23.25
C ASP A 140 -20.65 -16.99 23.32
N VAL A 141 -21.72 -17.53 23.92
CA VAL A 141 -23.00 -16.84 24.15
C VAL A 141 -22.78 -15.46 24.77
N ALA A 142 -22.01 -15.40 25.86
CA ALA A 142 -21.74 -14.16 26.59
C ALA A 142 -21.06 -13.06 25.74
N LYS A 143 -20.37 -13.42 24.66
CA LYS A 143 -19.70 -12.47 23.75
C LYS A 143 -20.69 -11.75 22.82
N THR A 144 -21.88 -12.32 22.62
CA THR A 144 -22.97 -11.71 21.84
C THR A 144 -23.76 -10.65 22.62
N ALA A 145 -23.39 -10.39 23.87
CA ALA A 145 -24.16 -9.51 24.74
C ALA A 145 -24.36 -8.10 24.15
N PHE A 146 -25.61 -7.66 24.10
CA PHE A 146 -26.03 -6.38 23.56
C PHE A 146 -26.88 -5.59 24.57
N ARG A 147 -26.80 -4.26 24.49
CA ARG A 147 -27.44 -3.36 25.47
C ARG A 147 -28.47 -2.44 24.82
N THR A 148 -29.68 -2.48 25.37
CA THR A 148 -30.76 -1.53 25.09
C THR A 148 -30.84 -0.51 26.25
N HIS A 149 -31.92 0.27 26.29
CA HIS A 149 -32.24 1.10 27.46
C HIS A 149 -32.95 0.33 28.58
N ASP A 150 -33.60 -0.80 28.29
CA ASP A 150 -34.27 -1.68 29.28
C ASP A 150 -33.29 -2.66 29.96
N GLY A 151 -32.23 -3.10 29.26
CA GLY A 151 -31.30 -4.06 29.86
C GLY A 151 -30.14 -4.50 28.99
N LEU A 152 -29.44 -5.52 29.49
CA LEU A 152 -28.42 -6.28 28.79
C LEU A 152 -28.97 -7.69 28.49
N TYR A 153 -28.80 -8.15 27.26
CA TYR A 153 -29.27 -9.46 26.79
C TYR A 153 -28.17 -10.10 25.94
N GLU A 154 -28.24 -11.42 25.78
CA GLU A 154 -27.32 -12.18 24.93
C GLU A 154 -28.11 -13.16 24.06
N PHE A 155 -27.58 -13.46 22.88
CA PHE A 155 -28.18 -14.38 21.92
C PHE A 155 -27.76 -15.83 22.20
N LEU A 156 -28.73 -16.73 22.16
CA LEU A 156 -28.53 -18.19 22.25
C LEU A 156 -28.39 -18.84 20.86
N VAL A 157 -28.75 -18.09 19.82
CA VAL A 157 -28.65 -18.46 18.39
C VAL A 157 -27.77 -17.45 17.66
N MET A 158 -27.12 -17.83 16.56
CA MET A 158 -26.14 -16.99 15.87
C MET A 158 -26.76 -15.68 15.35
N PRO A 159 -26.41 -14.51 15.89
CA PRO A 159 -27.03 -13.25 15.51
C PRO A 159 -26.44 -12.66 14.22
N PHE A 160 -27.27 -11.90 13.50
CA PHE A 160 -26.82 -11.10 12.36
C PHE A 160 -25.74 -10.08 12.77
N GLY A 161 -24.73 -9.92 11.92
CA GLY A 161 -23.67 -8.90 12.06
C GLY A 161 -22.34 -9.42 12.61
N LEU A 162 -22.23 -10.68 13.05
CA LEU A 162 -20.95 -11.32 13.37
C LEU A 162 -20.15 -11.63 12.10
N SER A 163 -18.82 -11.46 12.13
CA SER A 163 -18.02 -11.56 10.90
C SER A 163 -17.88 -12.96 10.33
N ASN A 164 -17.97 -13.99 11.17
CA ASN A 164 -17.76 -15.38 10.76
C ASN A 164 -19.10 -16.12 10.59
N ALA A 165 -20.24 -15.48 10.88
CA ALA A 165 -21.56 -16.10 10.74
C ALA A 165 -21.85 -16.62 9.30
N PRO A 166 -21.46 -15.94 8.22
CA PRO A 166 -21.63 -16.48 6.87
C PRO A 166 -20.80 -17.76 6.62
N ALA A 167 -19.60 -17.86 7.20
CA ALA A 167 -18.76 -19.05 7.10
C ALA A 167 -19.36 -20.25 7.85
N THR A 168 -19.79 -20.04 9.10
CA THR A 168 -20.51 -21.07 9.87
C THR A 168 -21.79 -21.52 9.19
N PHE A 169 -22.58 -20.59 8.63
CA PHE A 169 -23.80 -20.94 7.92
C PHE A 169 -23.51 -21.72 6.62
N GLN A 170 -22.49 -21.34 5.85
CA GLN A 170 -22.06 -22.12 4.68
C GLN A 170 -21.57 -23.52 5.08
N ALA A 171 -20.87 -23.67 6.21
CA ALA A 171 -20.45 -24.98 6.71
C ALA A 171 -21.66 -25.87 7.06
N LEU A 172 -22.70 -25.33 7.71
CA LEU A 172 -23.94 -26.04 8.00
C LEU A 172 -24.65 -26.47 6.71
N MET A 173 -24.83 -25.56 5.74
CA MET A 173 -25.46 -25.90 4.46
C MET A 173 -24.64 -26.95 3.68
N ASN A 174 -23.31 -26.83 3.69
CA ASN A 174 -22.43 -27.79 3.05
C ASN A 174 -22.53 -29.18 3.68
N LYS A 175 -22.76 -29.29 5.00
CA LYS A 175 -23.01 -30.56 5.68
C LYS A 175 -24.41 -31.10 5.37
N ALA A 176 -25.44 -30.26 5.46
CA ALA A 176 -26.85 -30.66 5.32
C ALA A 176 -27.23 -31.08 3.89
N LEU A 177 -26.59 -30.50 2.87
CA LEU A 177 -26.92 -30.73 1.46
C LEU A 177 -25.78 -31.42 0.69
N GLN A 178 -24.78 -31.94 1.41
CA GLN A 178 -23.58 -32.59 0.87
C GLN A 178 -23.86 -33.58 -0.28
N PRO A 179 -24.90 -34.45 -0.24
CA PRO A 179 -25.13 -35.43 -1.30
C PRO A 179 -25.63 -34.83 -2.63
N PHE A 180 -26.10 -33.58 -2.60
CA PHE A 180 -26.81 -32.90 -3.69
C PHE A 180 -26.06 -31.68 -4.26
N LEU A 181 -25.10 -31.14 -3.49
CA LEU A 181 -24.26 -30.02 -3.90
C LEU A 181 -23.56 -30.30 -5.24
N ARG A 182 -23.56 -29.29 -6.12
CA ARG A 182 -22.91 -29.33 -7.45
C ARG A 182 -23.44 -30.41 -8.40
N ARG A 183 -24.59 -31.02 -8.07
CA ARG A 183 -25.30 -32.00 -8.91
C ARG A 183 -26.63 -31.43 -9.39
N PHE A 184 -27.46 -30.98 -8.45
CA PHE A 184 -28.73 -30.33 -8.70
C PHE A 184 -29.09 -29.26 -7.66
N VAL A 185 -28.15 -28.96 -6.73
CA VAL A 185 -28.29 -27.93 -5.70
C VAL A 185 -27.04 -27.06 -5.66
N LEU A 186 -27.23 -25.74 -5.67
CA LEU A 186 -26.21 -24.73 -5.34
C LEU A 186 -26.61 -24.02 -4.06
N VAL A 187 -25.63 -23.72 -3.21
CA VAL A 187 -25.87 -22.96 -1.97
C VAL A 187 -24.82 -21.89 -1.77
N PHE A 188 -25.29 -20.67 -1.56
CA PHE A 188 -24.44 -19.51 -1.25
C PHE A 188 -25.07 -18.74 -0.09
N PHE A 189 -24.51 -18.96 1.11
CA PHE A 189 -25.13 -18.61 2.38
C PHE A 189 -26.60 -19.03 2.42
N ASP A 190 -27.50 -18.14 2.83
CA ASP A 190 -28.95 -18.36 3.01
C ASP A 190 -29.73 -18.64 1.70
N ASN A 191 -29.08 -18.59 0.52
CA ASN A 191 -29.73 -18.78 -0.79
C ASN A 191 -29.43 -20.17 -1.35
N ILE A 192 -30.42 -21.07 -1.25
CA ILE A 192 -30.40 -22.40 -1.87
C ILE A 192 -31.10 -22.31 -3.24
N LEU A 193 -30.45 -22.81 -4.29
CA LEU A 193 -31.03 -22.97 -5.62
C LEU A 193 -31.02 -24.45 -6.01
N ILE A 194 -32.18 -24.99 -6.31
CA ILE A 194 -32.39 -26.33 -6.86
C ILE A 194 -32.64 -26.17 -8.36
N PHE A 195 -31.97 -26.96 -9.19
CA PHE A 195 -32.05 -26.87 -10.65
C PHE A 195 -32.20 -28.26 -11.28
N SER A 196 -32.99 -28.37 -12.36
CA SER A 196 -33.25 -29.65 -13.04
C SER A 196 -33.58 -29.47 -14.52
N ASN A 197 -33.37 -30.53 -15.32
CA ASN A 197 -33.60 -30.54 -16.76
C ASN A 197 -35.07 -30.83 -17.10
N THR A 198 -35.68 -31.79 -16.41
CA THR A 198 -37.10 -32.16 -16.56
C THR A 198 -37.93 -31.83 -15.31
N TRP A 199 -39.26 -31.75 -15.48
CA TRP A 199 -40.17 -31.48 -14.38
C TRP A 199 -40.24 -32.62 -13.35
N SER A 200 -40.18 -33.87 -13.82
CA SER A 200 -40.23 -35.07 -12.97
C SER A 200 -39.00 -35.15 -12.06
N GLU A 201 -37.79 -34.94 -12.61
CA GLU A 201 -36.56 -34.80 -11.83
C GLU A 201 -36.67 -33.64 -10.85
N HIS A 202 -37.24 -32.50 -11.27
CA HIS A 202 -37.37 -31.34 -10.39
C HIS A 202 -38.24 -31.61 -9.15
N LEU A 203 -39.35 -32.32 -9.30
CA LEU A 203 -40.18 -32.72 -8.15
C LEU A 203 -39.42 -33.68 -7.21
N HIS A 204 -38.62 -34.61 -7.75
CA HIS A 204 -37.80 -35.52 -6.94
C HIS A 204 -36.67 -34.79 -6.20
N HIS A 205 -35.96 -33.88 -6.90
CA HIS A 205 -34.89 -33.05 -6.34
C HIS A 205 -35.42 -32.12 -5.24
N VAL A 206 -36.57 -31.46 -5.46
CA VAL A 206 -37.22 -30.63 -4.44
C VAL A 206 -37.58 -31.49 -3.23
N ARG A 207 -38.23 -32.66 -3.40
CA ARG A 207 -38.54 -33.56 -2.28
C ARG A 207 -37.29 -33.93 -1.48
N SER A 208 -36.22 -34.34 -2.16
CA SER A 208 -34.95 -34.75 -1.53
C SER A 208 -34.33 -33.62 -0.68
N VAL A 209 -34.36 -32.38 -1.17
CA VAL A 209 -33.84 -31.22 -0.43
C VAL A 209 -34.76 -30.85 0.74
N LEU A 210 -36.08 -30.87 0.57
CA LEU A 210 -37.01 -30.58 1.68
C LEU A 210 -36.89 -31.64 2.79
N THR A 211 -36.71 -32.93 2.44
CA THR A 211 -36.42 -34.00 3.41
C THR A 211 -35.11 -33.76 4.16
N ALA A 212 -34.03 -33.36 3.49
CA ALA A 212 -32.77 -33.07 4.17
C ALA A 212 -32.85 -31.82 5.08
N LEU A 213 -33.55 -30.77 4.66
CA LEU A 213 -33.81 -29.60 5.50
C LEU A 213 -34.65 -29.96 6.73
N GLN A 214 -35.68 -30.81 6.57
CA GLN A 214 -36.48 -31.36 7.68
C GLN A 214 -35.61 -32.16 8.66
N GLN A 215 -34.78 -33.08 8.17
CA GLN A 215 -33.86 -33.90 9.00
C GLN A 215 -32.86 -33.05 9.79
N HIS A 216 -32.47 -31.89 9.26
CA HIS A 216 -31.57 -30.95 9.92
C HIS A 216 -32.30 -29.86 10.73
N GLU A 217 -33.62 -29.93 10.87
CA GLU A 217 -34.48 -28.94 11.55
C GLU A 217 -34.25 -27.51 11.02
N LEU A 218 -34.32 -27.36 9.69
CA LEU A 218 -34.14 -26.10 8.97
C LEU A 218 -35.46 -25.64 8.33
N TYR A 219 -35.88 -24.43 8.69
CA TYR A 219 -37.18 -23.86 8.38
C TYR A 219 -37.10 -22.81 7.26
N LEU A 220 -38.08 -22.83 6.36
CA LEU A 220 -38.12 -22.03 5.14
C LEU A 220 -39.16 -20.90 5.20
N LYS A 221 -38.81 -19.73 4.68
CA LYS A 221 -39.75 -18.62 4.57
C LYS A 221 -40.52 -18.69 3.26
N ARG A 222 -41.66 -19.40 3.26
CA ARG A 222 -42.52 -19.64 2.07
C ARG A 222 -42.77 -18.38 1.22
N SER A 223 -43.00 -17.22 1.84
CA SER A 223 -43.23 -15.93 1.16
C SER A 223 -42.02 -15.31 0.44
N LYS A 224 -40.86 -15.95 0.50
CA LYS A 224 -39.65 -15.58 -0.25
C LYS A 224 -39.10 -16.70 -1.14
N CYS A 225 -39.63 -17.91 -1.03
CA CYS A 225 -39.26 -19.02 -1.89
C CYS A 225 -39.97 -18.90 -3.24
N SER A 226 -39.34 -19.36 -4.31
CA SER A 226 -40.00 -19.60 -5.61
C SER A 226 -39.82 -21.07 -5.99
N PHE A 227 -40.85 -21.67 -6.61
CA PHE A 227 -40.92 -23.12 -6.82
C PHE A 227 -41.22 -23.46 -8.27
N GLY A 228 -40.29 -24.16 -8.92
CA GLY A 228 -40.49 -24.74 -10.24
C GLY A 228 -40.55 -23.74 -11.40
N GLU A 229 -39.97 -22.55 -11.25
CA GLU A 229 -40.00 -21.50 -12.27
C GLU A 229 -39.00 -21.79 -13.40
N ARG A 230 -39.28 -21.25 -14.61
CA ARG A 230 -38.38 -21.34 -15.78
C ARG A 230 -37.32 -20.25 -15.84
N SER A 231 -37.44 -19.24 -14.96
CA SER A 231 -36.52 -18.12 -14.85
C SER A 231 -36.51 -17.66 -13.40
N VAL A 232 -35.35 -17.46 -12.78
CA VAL A 232 -35.26 -17.07 -11.35
C VAL A 232 -34.15 -16.07 -11.07
N ALA A 233 -34.39 -15.15 -10.14
CA ALA A 233 -33.38 -14.19 -9.68
C ALA A 233 -32.51 -14.77 -8.54
N TYR A 234 -31.23 -15.03 -8.82
CA TYR A 234 -30.26 -15.64 -7.91
C TYR A 234 -28.90 -14.94 -8.00
N LEU A 235 -28.29 -14.63 -6.85
CA LEU A 235 -26.98 -13.97 -6.73
C LEU A 235 -26.78 -12.71 -7.60
N GLY A 236 -27.84 -11.93 -7.84
CA GLY A 236 -27.78 -10.70 -8.65
C GLY A 236 -27.79 -10.93 -10.16
N HIS A 237 -28.20 -12.12 -10.59
CA HIS A 237 -28.41 -12.52 -11.98
C HIS A 237 -29.82 -13.10 -12.15
N VAL A 238 -30.34 -13.04 -13.38
CA VAL A 238 -31.53 -13.81 -13.79
C VAL A 238 -31.06 -15.05 -14.53
N ILE A 239 -31.49 -16.22 -14.08
CA ILE A 239 -31.07 -17.53 -14.58
C ILE A 239 -32.26 -18.16 -15.29
N SER A 240 -32.06 -18.64 -16.51
CA SER A 240 -33.10 -19.26 -17.34
C SER A 240 -32.52 -20.36 -18.24
N GLU A 241 -33.39 -21.10 -18.92
CA GLU A 241 -32.98 -22.07 -19.98
C GLU A 241 -32.10 -21.43 -21.08
N ARG A 242 -32.25 -20.12 -21.33
CA ARG A 242 -31.44 -19.38 -22.33
C ARG A 242 -30.04 -19.02 -21.84
N GLY A 243 -29.75 -19.20 -20.55
CA GLY A 243 -28.51 -18.78 -19.90
C GLY A 243 -28.72 -17.73 -18.81
N VAL A 244 -27.66 -16.98 -18.53
CA VAL A 244 -27.56 -16.03 -17.42
C VAL A 244 -27.65 -14.60 -17.93
N ALA A 245 -28.52 -13.79 -17.33
CA ALA A 245 -28.69 -12.37 -17.61
C ALA A 245 -28.43 -11.52 -16.34
N MET A 246 -28.36 -10.21 -16.51
CA MET A 246 -28.26 -9.26 -15.40
C MET A 246 -29.61 -9.13 -14.67
N ASP A 247 -29.58 -8.87 -13.36
CA ASP A 247 -30.80 -8.59 -12.59
C ASP A 247 -31.42 -7.25 -12.97
N ASN A 248 -32.69 -7.26 -13.40
CA ASN A 248 -33.39 -6.06 -13.87
C ASN A 248 -33.48 -4.96 -12.79
N GLY A 249 -33.58 -5.30 -11.50
CA GLY A 249 -33.55 -4.33 -10.41
C GLY A 249 -32.18 -3.67 -10.23
N LYS A 250 -31.10 -4.41 -10.50
CA LYS A 250 -29.72 -3.87 -10.54
C LYS A 250 -29.46 -3.04 -11.78
N VAL A 251 -30.00 -3.43 -12.95
CA VAL A 251 -29.99 -2.63 -14.18
C VAL A 251 -30.71 -1.29 -13.95
N GLN A 252 -31.90 -1.32 -13.34
CA GLN A 252 -32.64 -0.11 -13.02
C GLN A 252 -31.88 0.79 -12.02
N ALA A 253 -31.28 0.20 -10.98
CA ALA A 253 -30.43 0.95 -10.05
C ALA A 253 -29.16 1.57 -10.69
N ILE A 254 -28.71 1.04 -11.84
CA ILE A 254 -27.63 1.62 -12.66
C ILE A 254 -28.17 2.78 -13.51
N LEU A 255 -29.35 2.63 -14.13
CA LEU A 255 -30.05 3.70 -14.85
C LEU A 255 -30.30 4.91 -13.95
N ASP A 256 -30.87 4.68 -12.77
CA ASP A 256 -31.25 5.72 -11.81
C ASP A 256 -30.05 6.32 -11.05
N TRP A 257 -28.83 5.78 -11.25
CA TRP A 257 -27.66 6.21 -10.50
C TRP A 257 -27.30 7.68 -10.79
N PRO A 258 -27.27 8.59 -9.79
CA PRO A 258 -27.00 10.00 -10.02
C PRO A 258 -25.54 10.25 -10.43
N THR A 259 -25.32 11.23 -11.31
CA THR A 259 -23.97 11.60 -11.80
C THR A 259 -22.98 11.79 -10.65
N PRO A 260 -21.87 11.02 -10.57
CA PRO A 260 -21.02 11.00 -9.38
C PRO A 260 -20.29 12.33 -9.12
N ARG A 261 -20.76 13.09 -8.13
CA ARG A 261 -20.14 14.36 -7.69
C ARG A 261 -18.91 14.20 -6.78
N SER A 262 -18.46 12.97 -6.50
CA SER A 262 -17.29 12.72 -5.66
C SER A 262 -16.56 11.43 -6.03
N VAL A 263 -15.27 11.34 -5.71
CA VAL A 263 -14.44 10.14 -5.90
C VAL A 263 -15.03 8.92 -5.17
N ARG A 264 -15.69 9.11 -4.03
CA ARG A 264 -16.36 8.02 -3.29
C ARG A 264 -17.59 7.51 -4.05
N ALA A 265 -18.42 8.41 -4.59
CA ALA A 265 -19.58 8.03 -5.40
C ALA A 265 -19.15 7.33 -6.70
N LEU A 266 -18.10 7.83 -7.36
CA LEU A 266 -17.56 7.23 -8.58
C LEU A 266 -17.00 5.82 -8.33
N ARG A 267 -16.26 5.62 -7.23
CA ARG A 267 -15.79 4.28 -6.82
C ARG A 267 -16.93 3.32 -6.50
N GLY A 268 -18.03 3.81 -5.92
CA GLY A 268 -19.25 3.01 -5.69
C GLY A 268 -19.87 2.53 -7.00
N PHE A 269 -20.10 3.43 -7.94
CA PHE A 269 -20.61 3.12 -9.28
C PHE A 269 -19.69 2.15 -10.03
N LEU A 270 -18.39 2.45 -10.12
CA LEU A 270 -17.43 1.58 -10.79
C LEU A 270 -17.31 0.21 -10.11
N GLY A 271 -17.51 0.11 -8.79
CA GLY A 271 -17.57 -1.17 -8.08
C GLY A 271 -18.73 -2.05 -8.54
N LEU A 272 -19.94 -1.48 -8.63
CA LEU A 272 -21.13 -2.17 -9.15
C LEU A 272 -20.98 -2.52 -10.64
N ALA A 273 -20.49 -1.60 -11.45
CA ALA A 273 -20.26 -1.84 -12.87
C ALA A 273 -19.20 -2.92 -13.13
N ASN A 274 -18.13 -2.98 -12.31
CA ASN A 274 -17.12 -4.04 -12.40
C ASN A 274 -17.68 -5.45 -12.08
N TYR A 275 -18.72 -5.57 -11.26
CA TYR A 275 -19.39 -6.85 -10.99
C TYR A 275 -20.00 -7.43 -12.28
N TYR A 276 -20.60 -6.56 -13.10
CA TYR A 276 -21.22 -6.94 -14.37
C TYR A 276 -20.29 -6.88 -15.59
N ARG A 277 -18.98 -6.64 -15.40
CA ARG A 277 -18.02 -6.52 -16.51
C ARG A 277 -18.02 -7.73 -17.46
N LYS A 278 -18.34 -8.94 -16.97
CA LYS A 278 -18.35 -10.17 -17.79
C LYS A 278 -19.45 -10.17 -18.88
N PHE A 279 -20.48 -9.35 -18.70
CA PHE A 279 -21.57 -9.12 -19.67
C PHE A 279 -21.27 -7.96 -20.63
N VAL A 280 -20.21 -7.17 -20.37
CA VAL A 280 -19.96 -5.90 -21.07
C VAL A 280 -18.73 -6.00 -21.96
N LYS A 281 -18.98 -5.89 -23.27
CA LYS A 281 -17.94 -5.69 -24.29
C LYS A 281 -17.21 -4.35 -24.04
N ASP A 282 -15.88 -4.37 -24.16
CA ASP A 282 -14.99 -3.20 -24.11
C ASP A 282 -15.11 -2.26 -22.88
N PHE A 283 -15.48 -2.82 -21.72
CA PHE A 283 -15.60 -2.11 -20.43
C PHE A 283 -14.39 -1.22 -20.06
N GLY A 284 -13.18 -1.56 -20.54
CA GLY A 284 -11.92 -0.91 -20.16
C GLY A 284 -11.55 0.37 -20.93
N THR A 285 -12.31 0.79 -21.96
CA THR A 285 -11.91 1.87 -22.88
C THR A 285 -12.76 3.14 -22.82
N ALA A 286 -13.88 3.16 -22.08
CA ALA A 286 -14.79 4.31 -22.04
C ALA A 286 -14.18 5.55 -21.36
N THR A 287 -14.20 6.70 -22.04
CA THR A 287 -13.76 8.03 -21.55
C THR A 287 -14.92 9.00 -21.34
N THR A 288 -14.80 9.90 -20.34
CA THR A 288 -15.72 10.96 -19.83
C THR A 288 -17.23 10.92 -20.15
N ASP A 289 -17.69 10.91 -21.40
CA ASP A 289 -19.09 10.55 -21.76
C ASP A 289 -19.45 9.10 -21.33
N ALA A 290 -18.42 8.34 -20.98
CA ALA A 290 -18.41 7.04 -20.33
C ALA A 290 -19.48 6.85 -19.27
N PHE A 291 -19.87 7.86 -18.47
CA PHE A 291 -20.86 7.61 -17.42
C PHE A 291 -22.23 7.24 -18.01
N GLN A 292 -22.70 7.96 -19.05
CA GLN A 292 -23.98 7.65 -19.70
C GLN A 292 -23.83 6.50 -20.70
N ASN A 293 -22.71 6.45 -21.44
CA ASN A 293 -22.43 5.36 -22.37
C ASN A 293 -22.35 4.00 -21.64
N LEU A 294 -21.64 3.93 -20.51
CA LEU A 294 -21.51 2.70 -19.72
C LEU A 294 -22.84 2.30 -19.05
N LYS A 295 -23.72 3.24 -18.68
CA LYS A 295 -25.11 2.91 -18.31
C LYS A 295 -25.85 2.26 -19.46
N SER A 296 -25.83 2.87 -20.65
CA SER A 296 -26.47 2.34 -21.85
C SER A 296 -25.99 0.92 -22.15
N ILE A 297 -24.68 0.70 -22.18
CA ILE A 297 -24.08 -0.63 -22.43
C ILE A 297 -24.44 -1.65 -21.33
N LEU A 298 -24.48 -1.26 -20.05
CA LEU A 298 -24.93 -2.13 -18.96
C LEU A 298 -26.42 -2.48 -19.02
N THR A 299 -27.22 -1.69 -19.75
CA THR A 299 -28.67 -1.92 -19.93
C THR A 299 -29.02 -2.69 -21.19
N THR A 300 -28.16 -2.64 -22.21
CA THR A 300 -28.28 -3.42 -23.45
C THR A 300 -27.41 -4.69 -23.44
N ALA A 301 -26.87 -5.06 -22.27
CA ALA A 301 -25.96 -6.18 -22.11
C ALA A 301 -26.63 -7.52 -22.50
N PRO A 302 -25.97 -8.37 -23.31
CA PRO A 302 -26.55 -9.63 -23.78
C PRO A 302 -26.70 -10.66 -22.65
N VAL A 303 -27.61 -11.61 -22.86
CA VAL A 303 -27.67 -12.85 -22.09
C VAL A 303 -26.41 -13.67 -22.41
N LEU A 304 -25.70 -14.13 -21.38
CA LEU A 304 -24.53 -14.99 -21.53
C LEU A 304 -24.97 -16.45 -21.54
N CYS A 305 -24.41 -17.22 -22.46
CA CYS A 305 -24.60 -18.66 -22.55
C CYS A 305 -23.82 -19.38 -21.45
N LEU A 306 -24.42 -20.45 -20.92
CA LEU A 306 -23.76 -21.33 -19.95
C LEU A 306 -22.71 -22.20 -20.66
N PRO A 307 -21.50 -22.36 -20.10
CA PRO A 307 -20.39 -23.02 -20.78
C PRO A 307 -20.62 -24.53 -20.96
N GLU A 308 -20.34 -25.03 -22.15
CA GLU A 308 -20.38 -26.45 -22.48
C GLU A 308 -18.96 -27.03 -22.55
N PHE A 309 -18.45 -27.57 -21.45
CA PHE A 309 -17.11 -28.21 -21.39
C PHE A 309 -16.94 -29.45 -22.28
N THR A 310 -18.00 -29.93 -22.94
CA THR A 310 -17.97 -31.01 -23.94
C THR A 310 -17.81 -30.51 -25.39
N LYS A 311 -17.74 -29.19 -25.61
CA LYS A 311 -17.53 -28.56 -26.92
C LYS A 311 -16.27 -27.69 -26.90
N PRO A 312 -15.57 -27.55 -28.04
CA PRO A 312 -14.44 -26.64 -28.12
C PRO A 312 -14.89 -25.21 -27.84
N PHE A 313 -14.02 -24.44 -27.17
CA PHE A 313 -14.21 -23.01 -26.98
C PHE A 313 -13.63 -22.24 -28.17
N VAL A 314 -14.15 -21.04 -28.43
CA VAL A 314 -13.55 -20.11 -29.40
C VAL A 314 -13.18 -18.81 -28.67
N VAL A 315 -11.95 -18.36 -28.90
CA VAL A 315 -11.41 -17.10 -28.37
C VAL A 315 -11.18 -16.13 -29.51
N GLU A 316 -12.04 -15.13 -29.61
CA GLU A 316 -11.91 -14.00 -30.53
C GLU A 316 -11.27 -12.82 -29.79
N CYS A 317 -10.20 -12.24 -30.36
CA CYS A 317 -9.51 -11.07 -29.80
C CYS A 317 -9.62 -9.89 -30.77
N ASP A 318 -9.80 -8.69 -30.24
CA ASP A 318 -9.87 -7.45 -31.02
C ASP A 318 -8.47 -6.97 -31.45
N ALA A 319 -8.41 -6.32 -32.62
CA ALA A 319 -7.23 -5.73 -33.26
C ALA A 319 -6.57 -4.61 -32.41
N SER A 320 -7.30 -3.99 -31.47
CA SER A 320 -6.69 -3.04 -30.54
C SER A 320 -5.82 -3.71 -29.47
N GLY A 321 -6.02 -5.00 -29.23
CA GLY A 321 -5.44 -5.76 -28.11
C GLY A 321 -6.05 -5.46 -26.74
N CYS A 322 -7.17 -4.73 -26.68
CA CYS A 322 -7.80 -4.28 -25.42
C CYS A 322 -9.09 -5.04 -25.04
N GLY A 323 -9.65 -5.84 -25.96
CA GLY A 323 -10.88 -6.61 -25.77
C GLY A 323 -10.78 -8.02 -26.36
N ALA A 324 -11.53 -8.97 -25.79
CA ALA A 324 -11.69 -10.33 -26.29
C ALA A 324 -13.06 -10.91 -25.88
N VAL A 325 -13.53 -11.91 -26.63
CA VAL A 325 -14.79 -12.64 -26.37
C VAL A 325 -14.49 -14.13 -26.28
N LEU A 326 -15.00 -14.78 -25.23
CA LEU A 326 -15.08 -16.24 -25.12
C LEU A 326 -16.49 -16.64 -25.53
N HIS A 327 -16.61 -17.52 -26.54
CA HIS A 327 -17.90 -17.98 -27.02
C HIS A 327 -17.87 -19.43 -27.48
N GLN A 328 -19.06 -20.00 -27.64
CA GLN A 328 -19.31 -21.28 -28.27
C GLN A 328 -20.43 -21.13 -29.31
N LEU A 329 -20.80 -22.22 -30.00
CA LEU A 329 -21.85 -22.23 -31.03
C LEU A 329 -23.21 -21.68 -30.56
N GLY A 330 -23.49 -21.63 -29.25
CA GLY A 330 -24.71 -21.07 -28.69
C GLY A 330 -24.71 -19.55 -28.48
N GLY A 331 -23.54 -18.89 -28.48
CA GLY A 331 -23.39 -17.46 -28.16
C GLY A 331 -22.23 -17.13 -27.22
N PRO A 332 -22.12 -15.87 -26.76
CA PRO A 332 -21.04 -15.42 -25.88
C PRO A 332 -21.19 -15.98 -24.46
N ILE A 333 -20.08 -16.48 -23.90
CA ILE A 333 -19.99 -17.01 -22.54
C ILE A 333 -19.44 -15.94 -21.60
N ALA A 334 -18.41 -15.20 -22.03
CA ALA A 334 -17.84 -14.10 -21.26
C ALA A 334 -17.14 -13.07 -22.14
N PHE A 335 -17.23 -11.80 -21.75
CA PHE A 335 -16.43 -10.71 -22.30
C PHE A 335 -15.21 -10.42 -21.41
N PHE A 336 -14.07 -10.17 -22.03
CA PHE A 336 -12.85 -9.70 -21.37
C PHE A 336 -12.44 -8.35 -21.97
N SER A 337 -12.18 -7.37 -21.11
CA SER A 337 -11.62 -6.09 -21.51
C SER A 337 -10.58 -5.63 -20.50
N ARG A 338 -9.43 -5.16 -20.99
CA ARG A 338 -8.36 -4.64 -20.14
C ARG A 338 -7.55 -3.56 -20.86
N PRO A 339 -7.41 -2.35 -20.29
CA PRO A 339 -6.66 -1.29 -20.93
C PRO A 339 -5.18 -1.63 -21.04
N MET A 340 -4.61 -1.42 -22.24
CA MET A 340 -3.22 -1.72 -22.53
C MET A 340 -2.27 -0.88 -21.65
N ALA A 341 -1.31 -1.55 -21.01
CA ALA A 341 -0.31 -0.92 -20.16
C ALA A 341 0.50 0.11 -20.94
N ALA A 342 0.82 1.27 -20.34
CA ALA A 342 1.44 2.40 -21.05
C ALA A 342 2.72 2.03 -21.85
N ARG A 343 3.53 1.11 -21.32
CA ARG A 343 4.75 0.58 -21.98
C ARG A 343 4.48 -0.29 -23.22
N HIS A 344 3.28 -0.86 -23.37
CA HIS A 344 2.90 -1.69 -24.52
C HIS A 344 2.11 -0.90 -25.59
N ARG A 345 1.73 0.36 -25.33
CA ARG A 345 0.95 1.17 -26.27
C ARG A 345 1.72 1.56 -27.54
N GLY A 346 3.05 1.64 -27.44
CA GLY A 346 3.95 1.90 -28.57
C GLY A 346 4.37 0.67 -29.35
N LEU A 347 3.84 -0.52 -29.03
CA LEU A 347 4.07 -1.75 -29.77
C LEU A 347 3.16 -1.81 -31.01
N ALA A 348 3.57 -2.60 -32.02
CA ALA A 348 2.80 -2.76 -33.24
C ALA A 348 1.42 -3.40 -32.97
N ALA A 349 0.46 -3.23 -33.89
CA ALA A 349 -0.91 -3.72 -33.71
C ALA A 349 -0.94 -5.24 -33.39
N TYR A 350 -0.24 -6.05 -34.19
CA TYR A 350 -0.12 -7.49 -34.01
C TYR A 350 0.53 -7.91 -32.66
N GLU A 351 1.46 -7.11 -32.11
CA GLU A 351 2.02 -7.36 -30.78
C GLU A 351 1.01 -7.03 -29.68
N ARG A 352 0.23 -5.95 -29.86
CA ARG A 352 -0.83 -5.55 -28.93
C ARG A 352 -1.96 -6.57 -28.92
N GLU A 353 -2.38 -7.06 -30.09
CA GLU A 353 -3.30 -8.21 -30.27
C GLU A 353 -2.81 -9.43 -29.48
N LEU A 354 -1.58 -9.87 -29.73
CA LEU A 354 -1.01 -11.05 -29.07
C LEU A 354 -0.91 -10.87 -27.54
N ILE A 355 -0.61 -9.66 -27.06
CA ILE A 355 -0.60 -9.32 -25.63
C ILE A 355 -2.02 -9.31 -25.02
N GLY A 356 -3.03 -8.85 -25.75
CA GLY A 356 -4.44 -8.90 -25.35
C GLY A 356 -4.92 -10.35 -25.25
N LEU A 357 -4.67 -11.13 -26.30
CA LEU A 357 -5.00 -12.54 -26.42
C LEU A 357 -4.37 -13.41 -25.32
N VAL A 358 -3.08 -13.25 -25.04
CA VAL A 358 -2.40 -13.96 -23.93
C VAL A 358 -2.99 -13.56 -22.56
N GLN A 359 -3.48 -12.33 -22.41
CA GLN A 359 -4.16 -11.93 -21.17
C GLN A 359 -5.57 -12.52 -21.05
N ALA A 360 -6.31 -12.61 -22.17
CA ALA A 360 -7.63 -13.24 -22.22
C ALA A 360 -7.55 -14.75 -21.93
N VAL A 361 -6.66 -15.48 -22.62
CA VAL A 361 -6.44 -16.93 -22.38
C VAL A 361 -6.01 -17.21 -20.93
N ARG A 362 -5.15 -16.37 -20.35
CA ARG A 362 -4.78 -16.49 -18.93
C ARG A 362 -5.89 -16.12 -17.96
N HIS A 363 -6.83 -15.25 -18.34
CA HIS A 363 -8.01 -14.95 -17.54
C HIS A 363 -8.99 -16.12 -17.54
N TRP A 364 -9.25 -16.69 -18.72
CA TRP A 364 -10.13 -17.84 -18.93
C TRP A 364 -9.44 -19.19 -18.77
N ARG A 365 -8.31 -19.24 -18.05
CA ARG A 365 -7.62 -20.50 -17.73
C ARG A 365 -8.57 -21.56 -17.13
N PRO A 366 -9.54 -21.24 -16.24
CA PRO A 366 -10.49 -22.24 -15.75
C PRO A 366 -11.37 -22.89 -16.83
N TYR A 367 -11.65 -22.19 -17.93
CA TYR A 367 -12.43 -22.72 -19.06
C TYR A 367 -11.57 -23.48 -20.08
N LEU A 368 -10.36 -22.99 -20.32
CA LEU A 368 -9.51 -23.41 -21.44
C LEU A 368 -8.43 -24.44 -21.07
N TRP A 369 -8.18 -24.69 -19.79
CA TRP A 369 -7.12 -25.60 -19.36
C TRP A 369 -7.55 -27.07 -19.50
N GLY A 370 -6.83 -27.84 -20.33
CA GLY A 370 -7.16 -29.23 -20.63
C GLY A 370 -8.27 -29.42 -21.68
N GLN A 371 -8.64 -28.35 -22.40
CA GLN A 371 -9.61 -28.38 -23.50
C GLN A 371 -8.97 -27.83 -24.77
N THR A 372 -9.32 -28.39 -25.93
CA THR A 372 -8.96 -27.82 -27.23
C THR A 372 -9.81 -26.59 -27.53
N PHE A 373 -9.18 -25.49 -27.94
CA PHE A 373 -9.90 -24.28 -28.35
C PHE A 373 -9.32 -23.65 -29.62
N THR A 374 -10.19 -23.05 -30.43
CA THR A 374 -9.79 -22.31 -31.64
C THR A 374 -9.44 -20.88 -31.27
N ARG A 375 -8.30 -20.41 -31.79
CA ARG A 375 -7.75 -19.08 -31.51
C ARG A 375 -7.62 -18.28 -32.81
N LEU A 376 -8.43 -17.24 -32.94
CA LEU A 376 -8.49 -16.41 -34.15
C LEU A 376 -7.52 -15.23 -34.04
N ALA A 377 -6.33 -15.35 -34.67
CA ALA A 377 -5.27 -14.34 -34.58
C ALA A 377 -4.21 -14.46 -35.69
N THR A 378 -3.54 -13.34 -35.99
CA THR A 378 -2.40 -13.25 -36.93
C THR A 378 -1.18 -14.05 -36.44
N ILE A 379 -0.30 -14.49 -37.36
CA ILE A 379 0.81 -15.43 -37.06
C ILE A 379 1.81 -14.83 -36.04
N PRO A 380 2.29 -15.57 -35.00
CA PRO A 380 2.96 -14.96 -33.85
C PRO A 380 4.48 -14.87 -33.97
N GLN A 381 5.08 -13.89 -33.27
CA GLN A 381 6.51 -13.92 -32.92
C GLN A 381 6.76 -14.73 -31.63
N HIS A 382 7.89 -15.44 -31.59
CA HIS A 382 8.17 -16.50 -30.61
C HIS A 382 8.13 -16.09 -29.11
N GLN A 383 8.32 -14.83 -28.76
CA GLN A 383 8.55 -14.41 -27.37
C GLN A 383 7.35 -14.64 -26.42
N TRP A 384 6.12 -14.54 -26.93
CA TRP A 384 4.91 -14.67 -26.11
C TRP A 384 4.30 -16.08 -26.11
N ILE A 385 4.71 -16.96 -27.02
CA ILE A 385 4.26 -18.36 -27.11
C ILE A 385 4.59 -19.13 -25.83
N SER A 386 5.73 -18.81 -25.19
CA SER A 386 6.14 -19.34 -23.89
C SER A 386 5.07 -19.25 -22.78
N LYS A 387 4.14 -18.28 -22.87
CA LYS A 387 3.06 -18.06 -21.88
C LYS A 387 1.76 -18.79 -22.22
N LEU A 388 1.71 -19.45 -23.38
CA LEU A 388 0.62 -20.32 -23.84
C LEU A 388 1.01 -21.81 -23.75
N LEU A 389 2.23 -22.14 -23.30
CA LEU A 389 2.64 -23.51 -23.03
C LEU A 389 1.72 -24.14 -21.96
N GLY A 390 1.24 -25.35 -22.22
CA GLY A 390 0.27 -26.07 -21.38
C GLY A 390 -1.20 -25.85 -21.75
N PHE A 391 -1.48 -25.06 -22.79
CA PHE A 391 -2.80 -24.98 -23.43
C PHE A 391 -2.78 -25.70 -24.78
N ASP A 392 -3.88 -26.37 -25.13
CA ASP A 392 -4.06 -27.01 -26.44
C ASP A 392 -4.98 -26.14 -27.32
N PHE A 393 -4.47 -25.68 -28.46
CA PHE A 393 -5.21 -24.73 -29.30
C PHE A 393 -4.81 -24.80 -30.78
N THR A 394 -5.79 -24.64 -31.66
CA THR A 394 -5.57 -24.40 -33.09
C THR A 394 -5.53 -22.90 -33.36
N VAL A 395 -4.73 -22.48 -34.35
CA VAL A 395 -4.67 -21.08 -34.80
C VAL A 395 -5.31 -21.01 -36.17
N GLU A 396 -6.43 -20.28 -36.27
CA GLU A 396 -7.13 -20.05 -37.52
C GLU A 396 -7.05 -18.56 -37.88
N TYR A 397 -6.87 -18.27 -39.17
CA TYR A 397 -6.93 -16.89 -39.67
C TYR A 397 -8.34 -16.59 -40.20
N ARG A 398 -9.00 -15.60 -39.60
CA ARG A 398 -10.24 -15.02 -40.13
C ARG A 398 -9.95 -13.69 -40.80
N SER A 399 -10.37 -13.55 -42.06
CA SER A 399 -10.30 -12.27 -42.78
C SER A 399 -11.27 -11.26 -42.18
N GLY A 400 -10.92 -9.97 -42.15
CA GLY A 400 -11.72 -8.91 -41.52
C GLY A 400 -13.20 -8.91 -41.96
N ARG A 401 -13.47 -9.12 -43.25
CA ARG A 401 -14.84 -9.22 -43.81
C ARG A 401 -15.68 -10.35 -43.23
N SER A 402 -15.05 -11.42 -42.73
CA SER A 402 -15.72 -12.54 -42.03
C SER A 402 -15.76 -12.38 -40.51
N ASN A 403 -15.01 -11.41 -39.97
CA ASN A 403 -14.88 -11.11 -38.56
C ASN A 403 -15.76 -9.90 -38.18
N VAL A 404 -17.04 -9.95 -38.55
CA VAL A 404 -17.99 -8.82 -38.45
C VAL A 404 -18.06 -8.24 -37.02
N VAL A 405 -17.87 -9.07 -35.98
CA VAL A 405 -17.94 -8.67 -34.57
C VAL A 405 -16.71 -7.89 -34.09
N ALA A 406 -15.56 -8.02 -34.76
CA ALA A 406 -14.33 -7.26 -34.44
C ALA A 406 -13.98 -6.21 -35.52
N ASP A 407 -14.26 -6.44 -36.80
CA ASP A 407 -14.00 -5.45 -37.87
C ASP A 407 -14.85 -4.17 -37.66
N ALA A 408 -16.12 -4.34 -37.24
CA ALA A 408 -17.02 -3.24 -36.84
C ALA A 408 -16.58 -2.50 -35.56
N LEU A 409 -15.59 -2.99 -34.81
CA LEU A 409 -14.96 -2.26 -33.70
C LEU A 409 -13.79 -1.38 -34.17
N SER A 410 -13.12 -1.78 -35.25
CA SER A 410 -11.94 -1.08 -35.77
C SER A 410 -12.28 0.16 -36.60
N ARG A 411 -13.47 0.16 -37.24
CA ARG A 411 -13.97 1.24 -38.11
C ARG A 411 -15.14 1.96 -37.44
N ARG A 412 -14.82 2.73 -36.40
CA ARG A 412 -15.72 3.79 -35.93
C ARG A 412 -15.11 5.13 -36.35
N ASP A 413 -15.29 5.45 -37.64
CA ASP A 413 -14.97 6.77 -38.16
C ASP A 413 -15.78 7.80 -37.38
N SER A 414 -15.07 8.77 -36.79
CA SER A 414 -15.65 9.86 -36.04
C SER A 414 -16.05 10.97 -37.00
N ASP A 415 -17.26 10.88 -37.54
CA ASP A 415 -17.91 11.98 -38.26
C ASP A 415 -18.28 13.12 -37.27
N GLU A 416 -17.27 13.85 -36.83
CA GLU A 416 -17.44 15.13 -36.14
C GLU A 416 -17.47 16.27 -37.16
N SER A 417 -18.64 16.48 -37.76
CA SER A 417 -19.00 17.72 -38.45
C SER A 417 -18.97 18.89 -37.45
N SER A 418 -17.79 19.46 -37.23
CA SER A 418 -17.55 20.60 -36.34
C SER A 418 -17.06 21.79 -37.15
N VAL A 419 -17.72 22.94 -36.97
CA VAL A 419 -17.39 24.18 -37.68
C VAL A 419 -16.09 24.73 -37.10
N PHE A 420 -14.99 24.64 -37.86
CA PHE A 420 -13.70 25.11 -37.41
C PHE A 420 -13.60 26.64 -37.44
N GLY A 421 -13.55 27.26 -36.27
CA GLY A 421 -12.97 28.59 -36.13
C GLY A 421 -11.49 28.53 -36.44
N LEU A 422 -11.06 29.18 -37.53
CA LEU A 422 -9.67 29.15 -38.02
C LEU A 422 -8.76 30.02 -37.13
N SER A 423 -8.37 29.48 -35.97
CA SER A 423 -7.32 30.03 -35.14
C SER A 423 -5.96 29.64 -35.71
N VAL A 424 -5.36 30.52 -36.52
CA VAL A 424 -4.00 30.33 -37.03
C VAL A 424 -3.00 30.73 -35.93
N PRO A 425 -2.13 29.83 -35.46
CA PRO A 425 -1.07 30.20 -34.53
C PRO A 425 -0.04 31.10 -35.25
N ARG A 426 0.14 32.33 -34.75
CA ARG A 426 1.30 33.14 -35.12
C ARG A 426 2.54 32.57 -34.43
N PHE A 427 3.61 32.36 -35.19
CA PHE A 427 4.88 31.88 -34.68
C PHE A 427 5.94 32.98 -34.87
N ASP A 428 6.03 33.90 -33.91
CA ASP A 428 6.93 35.07 -34.00
C ASP A 428 8.37 34.65 -34.33
N ILE A 429 8.82 33.50 -33.79
CA ILE A 429 10.14 32.91 -34.05
C ILE A 429 10.42 32.52 -35.51
N ILE A 430 9.39 32.33 -36.33
CA ILE A 430 9.54 32.07 -37.78
C ILE A 430 9.69 33.39 -38.53
N ASP A 431 9.01 34.44 -38.10
CA ASP A 431 9.17 35.79 -38.63
C ASP A 431 10.57 36.35 -38.25
N ASP A 432 11.03 36.12 -37.01
CA ASP A 432 12.40 36.41 -36.56
C ASP A 432 13.46 35.70 -37.43
N LEU A 433 13.20 34.44 -37.82
CA LEU A 433 14.12 33.68 -38.68
C LEU A 433 14.13 34.17 -40.13
N ARG A 434 13.01 34.66 -40.65
CA ARG A 434 12.95 35.33 -41.95
C ARG A 434 13.73 36.64 -41.93
N GLN A 435 13.60 37.41 -40.86
CA GLN A 435 14.38 38.64 -40.67
C GLN A 435 15.88 38.33 -40.53
N ALA A 436 16.26 37.31 -39.75
CA ALA A 436 17.64 36.86 -39.63
C ALA A 436 18.21 36.38 -40.98
N ALA A 437 17.43 35.67 -41.81
CA ALA A 437 17.84 35.27 -43.16
C ALA A 437 18.01 36.43 -44.16
N ALA A 438 17.55 37.63 -43.80
CA ALA A 438 17.77 38.86 -44.56
C ALA A 438 18.90 39.74 -44.00
N THR A 439 19.29 39.58 -42.73
CA THR A 439 20.18 40.51 -42.00
C THR A 439 21.45 39.89 -41.44
N ASP A 440 21.45 38.60 -41.06
CA ASP A 440 22.65 37.90 -40.58
C ASP A 440 23.55 37.54 -41.77
N SER A 441 24.76 38.12 -41.79
CA SER A 441 25.80 37.89 -42.79
C SER A 441 26.04 36.40 -43.13
N VAL A 442 25.92 35.49 -42.16
CA VAL A 442 26.13 34.05 -42.36
C VAL A 442 24.94 33.42 -43.07
N LEU A 443 23.72 33.82 -42.73
CA LEU A 443 22.51 33.33 -43.40
C LEU A 443 22.31 33.94 -44.78
N VAL A 444 22.75 35.19 -44.98
CA VAL A 444 22.76 35.87 -46.28
C VAL A 444 23.73 35.17 -47.24
N ALA A 445 24.98 34.90 -46.82
CA ALA A 445 25.92 34.10 -47.61
C ALA A 445 25.38 32.67 -47.89
N LEU A 446 24.84 32.02 -46.83
CA LEU A 446 23.88 30.91 -46.85
C LEU A 446 22.95 30.90 -48.08
N ARG A 447 22.06 31.88 -48.08
CA ARG A 447 20.99 32.06 -49.05
C ARG A 447 21.55 32.29 -50.44
N ASP A 448 22.54 33.17 -50.59
CA ASP A 448 23.02 33.59 -51.89
C ASP A 448 23.78 32.46 -52.61
N GLN A 449 24.54 31.64 -51.89
CA GLN A 449 25.17 30.42 -52.44
C GLN A 449 24.16 29.33 -52.81
N ILE A 450 23.06 29.20 -52.07
CA ILE A 450 21.96 28.27 -52.42
C ILE A 450 21.22 28.77 -53.68
N LEU A 451 20.97 30.08 -53.80
CA LEU A 451 20.32 30.69 -54.96
C LEU A 451 21.21 30.70 -56.21
N ALA A 452 22.53 30.83 -56.06
CA ALA A 452 23.51 30.69 -57.14
C ALA A 452 23.70 29.23 -57.61
N GLY A 453 23.12 28.25 -56.91
CA GLY A 453 23.23 26.83 -57.24
C GLY A 453 24.54 26.16 -56.79
N GLU A 454 25.40 26.87 -56.04
CA GLU A 454 26.66 26.34 -55.51
C GLU A 454 26.43 25.34 -54.36
N LEU A 455 25.35 25.51 -53.61
CA LEU A 455 24.96 24.67 -52.46
C LEU A 455 23.62 23.97 -52.70
N GLY A 456 23.69 22.73 -53.17
CA GLY A 456 22.54 21.83 -53.35
C GLY A 456 22.14 21.04 -52.09
N ASP A 457 21.39 19.95 -52.29
CA ASP A 457 20.96 19.06 -51.20
C ASP A 457 22.16 18.61 -50.33
N PRO A 458 22.10 18.75 -49.00
CA PRO A 458 20.88 18.88 -48.17
C PRO A 458 20.44 20.32 -47.83
N TRP A 459 21.00 21.36 -48.45
CA TRP A 459 20.65 22.77 -48.19
C TRP A 459 19.51 23.24 -49.11
N LYS A 460 18.53 23.96 -48.56
CA LYS A 460 17.44 24.61 -49.33
C LYS A 460 16.99 25.91 -48.67
N PHE A 461 16.67 26.92 -49.48
CA PHE A 461 15.97 28.12 -49.07
C PHE A 461 14.47 27.98 -49.38
N VAL A 462 13.62 28.10 -48.36
CA VAL A 462 12.17 27.84 -48.47
C VAL A 462 11.43 28.85 -47.59
N ASP A 463 10.34 29.46 -48.09
CA ASP A 463 9.45 30.38 -47.36
C ASP A 463 10.16 31.50 -46.55
N GLY A 464 11.28 31.98 -47.08
CA GLY A 464 12.10 33.04 -46.49
C GLY A 464 13.13 32.58 -45.45
N VAL A 465 13.31 31.27 -45.25
CA VAL A 465 14.26 30.71 -44.25
C VAL A 465 15.25 29.71 -44.87
N VAL A 466 16.47 29.67 -44.32
CA VAL A 466 17.50 28.69 -44.70
C VAL A 466 17.26 27.37 -43.95
N THR A 467 17.30 26.26 -44.68
CA THR A 467 17.08 24.91 -44.12
C THR A 467 18.21 23.94 -44.49
N TYR A 468 18.46 22.99 -43.58
CA TYR A 468 19.42 21.91 -43.75
C TYR A 468 18.77 20.58 -43.39
N ASN A 469 18.76 19.60 -44.31
CA ASN A 469 18.08 18.31 -44.13
C ASN A 469 16.61 18.46 -43.66
N ARG A 470 15.86 19.38 -44.31
CA ARG A 470 14.45 19.72 -44.00
C ARG A 470 14.22 20.26 -42.57
N ARG A 471 15.20 20.93 -41.98
CA ARG A 471 15.11 21.58 -40.64
C ARG A 471 15.60 23.02 -40.72
N LEU A 472 15.02 23.90 -39.91
CA LEU A 472 15.40 25.31 -39.82
C LEU A 472 16.85 25.43 -39.36
N TYR A 473 17.70 26.08 -40.16
CA TYR A 473 19.12 26.25 -39.82
C TYR A 473 19.33 27.47 -38.92
N LEU A 474 20.03 27.27 -37.81
CA LEU A 474 20.43 28.30 -36.86
C LEU A 474 21.97 28.38 -36.85
N PRO A 475 22.58 29.52 -37.24
CA PRO A 475 24.03 29.66 -37.18
C PRO A 475 24.46 29.80 -35.70
N PRO A 476 25.69 29.37 -35.34
CA PRO A 476 26.17 29.43 -33.95
C PRO A 476 26.22 30.85 -33.34
N SER A 477 26.24 31.88 -34.19
CA SER A 477 26.26 33.30 -33.86
C SER A 477 24.89 33.91 -33.60
N SER A 478 23.78 33.21 -33.87
CA SER A 478 22.44 33.79 -33.75
C SER A 478 21.93 33.77 -32.30
N ASP A 479 21.50 34.93 -31.80
CA ASP A 479 20.84 35.07 -30.50
C ASP A 479 19.57 34.20 -30.38
N LEU A 480 18.88 33.95 -31.50
CA LEU A 480 17.71 33.07 -31.55
C LEU A 480 18.04 31.64 -31.10
N LEU A 481 19.28 31.17 -31.27
CA LEU A 481 19.70 29.83 -30.86
C LEU A 481 19.58 29.64 -29.33
N GLY A 482 19.89 30.68 -28.53
CA GLY A 482 19.69 30.66 -27.08
C GLY A 482 18.21 30.56 -26.71
N THR A 483 17.38 31.40 -27.33
CA THR A 483 15.93 31.46 -27.13
C THR A 483 15.23 30.16 -27.51
N VAL A 484 15.57 29.57 -28.67
CA VAL A 484 15.05 28.26 -29.13
C VAL A 484 15.41 27.16 -28.13
N ILE A 485 16.67 27.11 -27.67
CA ILE A 485 17.11 26.08 -26.71
C ILE A 485 16.38 26.22 -25.37
N ALA A 486 16.19 27.44 -24.87
CA ALA A 486 15.42 27.71 -23.66
C ALA A 486 13.96 27.26 -23.80
N ALA A 487 13.25 27.73 -24.83
CA ALA A 487 11.85 27.38 -25.09
C ALA A 487 11.63 25.86 -25.25
N VAL A 488 12.54 25.16 -25.95
CA VAL A 488 12.48 23.70 -26.11
C VAL A 488 12.73 22.96 -24.79
N HIS A 489 13.56 23.52 -23.90
CA HIS A 489 13.90 22.94 -22.61
C HIS A 489 12.83 23.16 -21.52
N GLU A 490 12.30 24.38 -21.40
CA GLU A 490 11.44 24.84 -20.29
C GLU A 490 10.05 24.20 -20.28
N VAL A 491 9.59 23.68 -21.42
CA VAL A 491 8.32 22.93 -21.57
C VAL A 491 8.43 21.51 -20.94
N GLY A 492 8.82 21.46 -19.67
CA GLY A 492 8.91 20.27 -18.82
C GLY A 492 10.32 19.87 -18.37
N HIS A 493 11.34 20.73 -18.53
CA HIS A 493 12.73 20.50 -18.10
C HIS A 493 13.23 19.07 -18.38
N LYS A 494 13.10 18.60 -19.63
CA LYS A 494 13.43 17.21 -19.99
C LYS A 494 14.94 16.95 -19.89
N GLY A 495 15.35 15.68 -19.94
CA GLY A 495 16.78 15.31 -19.94
C GLY A 495 17.45 15.69 -21.26
N MET A 496 18.78 15.87 -21.25
CA MET A 496 19.59 16.30 -22.40
C MET A 496 19.16 15.65 -23.72
N GLU A 497 19.11 14.31 -23.79
CA GLU A 497 18.77 13.58 -25.02
C GLU A 497 17.35 13.87 -25.50
N LYS A 498 16.37 14.06 -24.60
CA LYS A 498 14.99 14.41 -24.95
C LYS A 498 14.84 15.87 -25.41
N THR A 499 15.63 16.78 -24.84
CA THR A 499 15.71 18.18 -25.31
C THR A 499 16.41 18.23 -26.68
N LEU A 500 17.49 17.47 -26.87
CA LEU A 500 18.20 17.35 -28.15
C LEU A 500 17.34 16.74 -29.25
N GLN A 501 16.59 15.66 -28.98
CA GLN A 501 15.66 15.05 -29.93
C GLN A 501 14.54 16.01 -30.32
N ARG A 502 13.99 16.78 -29.37
CA ARG A 502 12.95 17.77 -29.65
C ARG A 502 13.50 18.94 -30.48
N PHE A 503 14.67 19.47 -30.14
CA PHE A 503 15.35 20.49 -30.94
C PHE A 503 15.62 19.98 -32.37
N ARG A 504 16.20 18.79 -32.51
CA ARG A 504 16.52 18.15 -33.79
C ARG A 504 15.30 17.74 -34.63
N ARG A 505 14.07 17.85 -34.12
CA ARG A 505 12.88 17.62 -34.95
C ARG A 505 12.71 18.75 -35.95
N ASP A 506 12.86 19.98 -35.48
CA ASP A 506 12.46 21.19 -36.21
C ASP A 506 13.67 22.05 -36.60
N PHE A 507 14.77 22.00 -35.82
CA PHE A 507 15.95 22.86 -35.96
C PHE A 507 17.25 22.08 -36.19
N HIS A 508 18.21 22.74 -36.84
CA HIS A 508 19.59 22.30 -36.99
C HIS A 508 20.54 23.43 -36.55
N ALA A 509 21.53 23.11 -35.71
CA ALA A 509 22.62 24.02 -35.38
C ALA A 509 23.94 23.23 -35.22
N PRO A 510 25.09 23.76 -35.67
CA PRO A 510 26.39 23.17 -35.39
C PRO A 510 26.61 23.03 -33.88
N ARG A 511 27.20 21.90 -33.45
CA ARG A 511 27.45 21.57 -32.03
C ARG A 511 26.23 21.62 -31.09
N ALA A 512 24.98 21.58 -31.60
CA ALA A 512 23.75 21.63 -30.81
C ALA A 512 23.71 20.69 -29.58
N ARG A 513 24.35 19.51 -29.65
CA ARG A 513 24.47 18.59 -28.49
C ARG A 513 25.23 19.22 -27.32
N ALA A 514 26.33 19.93 -27.58
CA ALA A 514 27.13 20.59 -26.55
C ALA A 514 26.39 21.80 -25.96
N LEU A 515 25.79 22.64 -26.82
CA LEU A 515 25.01 23.81 -26.41
C LEU A 515 23.82 23.43 -25.52
N ILE A 516 23.04 22.43 -25.92
CA ILE A 516 21.92 21.91 -25.12
C ILE A 516 22.42 21.23 -23.84
N GLN A 517 23.55 20.51 -23.90
CA GLN A 517 24.14 19.87 -22.73
C GLN A 517 24.56 20.91 -21.67
N ASP A 518 25.15 22.03 -22.07
CA ASP A 518 25.54 23.08 -21.14
C ASP A 518 24.34 23.93 -20.67
N HIS A 519 23.38 24.25 -21.53
CA HIS A 519 22.14 24.91 -21.09
C HIS A 519 21.39 24.06 -20.02
N VAL A 520 21.25 22.75 -20.24
CA VAL A 520 20.62 21.82 -19.27
C VAL A 520 21.44 21.67 -17.98
N ARG A 521 22.77 21.83 -18.04
CA ARG A 521 23.66 21.79 -16.86
C ARG A 521 23.51 23.05 -15.99
N HIS A 522 23.41 24.23 -16.60
CA HIS A 522 23.29 25.51 -15.90
C HIS A 522 21.86 25.80 -15.41
N CYS A 523 20.83 25.18 -15.99
CA CYS A 523 19.43 25.35 -15.57
C CYS A 523 19.21 25.06 -14.06
N LEU A 524 18.88 26.11 -13.29
CA LEU A 524 18.62 26.05 -11.84
C LEU A 524 17.53 25.04 -11.45
N THR A 525 16.42 24.99 -12.20
CA THR A 525 15.31 24.05 -11.95
C THR A 525 15.76 22.60 -12.13
N CYS A 526 16.64 22.34 -13.11
CA CYS A 526 17.27 21.03 -13.27
C CYS A 526 18.22 20.69 -12.12
N GLN A 527 19.09 21.63 -11.72
CA GLN A 527 20.05 21.43 -10.63
C GLN A 527 19.38 21.17 -9.27
N ARG A 528 18.25 21.81 -8.96
CA ARG A 528 17.47 21.62 -7.72
C ARG A 528 16.69 20.31 -7.65
N ASN A 529 16.12 19.85 -8.76
CA ASN A 529 15.12 18.76 -8.77
C ASN A 529 15.64 17.41 -9.29
N LYS A 530 16.61 17.41 -10.22
CA LYS A 530 17.13 16.18 -10.83
C LYS A 530 18.24 15.59 -9.97
N SER A 531 18.12 14.31 -9.66
CA SER A 531 19.23 13.50 -9.13
C SER A 531 20.13 13.05 -10.28
N GLU A 532 21.44 13.13 -10.10
CA GLU A 532 22.40 12.62 -11.07
C GLU A 532 22.44 11.09 -11.04
N HIS A 533 22.52 10.47 -12.22
CA HIS A 533 22.68 9.02 -12.38
C HIS A 533 24.17 8.67 -12.33
N LEU A 534 24.76 8.82 -11.15
CA LEU A 534 26.17 8.58 -10.89
C LEU A 534 26.32 7.63 -9.70
N SER A 535 27.41 6.87 -9.64
CA SER A 535 27.78 6.09 -8.46
C SER A 535 27.89 6.98 -7.23
N ALA A 536 27.66 6.38 -6.06
CA ALA A 536 27.73 7.08 -4.78
C ALA A 536 29.11 7.72 -4.62
N ALA A 537 29.13 9.01 -4.27
CA ALA A 537 30.35 9.78 -4.09
C ALA A 537 30.82 9.71 -2.64
N GLY A 538 32.14 9.58 -2.48
CA GLY A 538 32.82 9.40 -1.19
C GLY A 538 33.50 8.04 -1.13
N LEU A 539 34.82 8.05 -0.99
CA LEU A 539 35.61 6.87 -0.64
C LEU A 539 35.43 6.57 0.86
N LEU A 540 35.63 5.32 1.26
CA LEU A 540 35.60 4.92 2.67
C LEU A 540 36.70 5.69 3.42
N LEU A 541 36.33 6.59 4.34
CA LEU A 541 37.28 7.28 5.19
C LEU A 541 37.36 6.54 6.53
N PRO A 542 38.41 5.73 6.79
CA PRO A 542 38.53 5.03 8.05
C PRO A 542 38.73 6.03 9.20
N LEU A 543 38.11 5.74 10.34
CA LEU A 543 38.51 6.32 11.62
C LEU A 543 40.01 6.05 11.85
N PRO A 544 40.74 6.91 12.61
CA PRO A 544 42.16 6.68 12.88
C PRO A 544 42.39 5.26 13.38
N VAL A 545 43.39 4.59 12.79
CA VAL A 545 43.72 3.19 13.10
C VAL A 545 44.27 3.16 14.53
N PRO A 546 43.64 2.42 15.47
CA PRO A 546 44.16 2.32 16.82
C PRO A 546 45.48 1.53 16.81
N SER A 547 46.46 1.99 17.58
CA SER A 547 47.77 1.35 17.71
C SER A 547 47.81 0.25 18.78
N THR A 548 46.76 0.12 19.58
CA THR A 548 46.73 -0.75 20.75
C THR A 548 45.45 -1.56 20.76
N VAL A 549 45.57 -2.85 21.06
CA VAL A 549 44.45 -3.78 21.18
C VAL A 549 43.55 -3.32 22.34
N TRP A 550 42.22 -3.32 22.11
CA TRP A 550 41.18 -2.91 23.08
C TRP A 550 41.19 -1.44 23.54
N SER A 551 42.09 -0.58 23.03
CA SER A 551 42.06 0.86 23.40
C SER A 551 40.86 1.60 22.81
N ASP A 552 40.37 1.18 21.65
CA ASP A 552 39.33 1.87 20.90
C ASP A 552 38.34 0.85 20.34
N ILE A 553 37.14 0.82 20.89
CA ILE A 553 36.12 -0.18 20.53
C ILE A 553 34.97 0.44 19.75
N SER A 554 34.19 -0.39 19.08
CA SER A 554 32.85 -0.03 18.61
C SER A 554 31.78 -0.99 19.13
N MET A 555 30.56 -0.50 19.34
CA MET A 555 29.44 -1.28 19.88
C MET A 555 28.10 -0.93 19.22
N ASP A 556 27.28 -1.96 19.00
CA ASP A 556 25.97 -1.89 18.33
C ASP A 556 25.07 -3.06 18.77
N PHE A 557 23.76 -2.95 18.58
CA PHE A 557 22.76 -3.96 18.99
C PHE A 557 22.22 -4.76 17.79
N VAL A 558 22.23 -6.08 17.89
CA VAL A 558 21.47 -6.98 17.01
C VAL A 558 20.14 -7.34 17.69
N GLU A 559 19.08 -6.65 17.28
CA GLU A 559 17.73 -6.83 17.80
C GLU A 559 16.87 -7.85 17.02
N ALA A 560 15.63 -8.06 17.49
CA ALA A 560 14.60 -8.89 16.87
C ALA A 560 14.94 -10.39 16.72
N LEU A 561 15.80 -10.93 17.59
CA LEU A 561 16.08 -12.38 17.65
C LEU A 561 14.95 -13.14 18.38
N PRO A 562 14.75 -14.44 18.08
CA PRO A 562 13.76 -15.26 18.80
C PRO A 562 14.04 -15.27 20.31
N LYS A 563 13.01 -15.07 21.15
CA LYS A 563 13.20 -15.05 22.61
C LYS A 563 13.51 -16.46 23.13
N VAL A 564 14.71 -16.65 23.69
CA VAL A 564 15.25 -17.93 24.18
C VAL A 564 15.95 -17.67 25.51
N GLY A 565 15.65 -18.44 26.57
CA GLY A 565 16.27 -18.23 27.89
C GLY A 565 16.10 -16.82 28.47
N GLY A 566 15.02 -16.12 28.08
CA GLY A 566 14.80 -14.70 28.43
C GLY A 566 15.58 -13.68 27.57
N LYS A 567 16.57 -14.12 26.79
CA LYS A 567 17.40 -13.30 25.88
C LYS A 567 16.74 -13.12 24.52
N SER A 568 16.96 -11.99 23.87
CA SER A 568 16.38 -11.66 22.54
C SER A 568 17.17 -10.60 21.75
N VAL A 569 18.33 -10.17 22.26
CA VAL A 569 19.19 -9.13 21.69
C VAL A 569 20.64 -9.57 21.89
N ILE A 570 21.54 -9.20 20.97
CA ILE A 570 22.99 -9.31 21.17
C ILE A 570 23.57 -7.89 21.21
N LEU A 571 24.35 -7.58 22.24
CA LEU A 571 25.28 -6.46 22.22
C LEU A 571 26.57 -6.96 21.59
N THR A 572 26.89 -6.43 20.41
CA THR A 572 28.14 -6.70 19.71
C THR A 572 29.16 -5.65 20.14
N VAL A 573 30.35 -6.08 20.56
CA VAL A 573 31.48 -5.19 20.90
C VAL A 573 32.71 -5.64 20.12
N VAL A 574 33.36 -4.72 19.41
CA VAL A 574 34.47 -5.03 18.49
C VAL A 574 35.66 -4.13 18.80
N ASP A 575 36.84 -4.73 19.00
CA ASP A 575 38.11 -4.00 19.03
C ASP A 575 38.45 -3.47 17.63
N ARG A 576 38.61 -2.16 17.50
CA ARG A 576 38.92 -1.52 16.21
C ARG A 576 40.39 -1.74 15.80
N CYS A 577 41.27 -2.20 16.68
CA CYS A 577 42.62 -2.62 16.32
C CYS A 577 42.62 -4.03 15.71
N SER A 578 42.46 -5.06 16.54
CA SER A 578 42.56 -6.49 16.19
C SER A 578 41.37 -7.07 15.41
N LYS A 579 40.23 -6.37 15.38
CA LYS A 579 38.93 -6.87 14.91
C LYS A 579 38.32 -7.97 15.78
N TYR A 580 38.87 -8.23 16.97
CA TYR A 580 38.29 -9.21 17.89
C TYR A 580 36.91 -8.74 18.34
N ALA A 581 35.93 -9.64 18.33
CA ALA A 581 34.55 -9.33 18.69
C ALA A 581 34.04 -10.19 19.85
N HIS A 582 33.18 -9.60 20.68
CA HIS A 582 32.36 -10.29 21.68
C HIS A 582 30.88 -10.13 21.35
N PHE A 583 30.11 -11.20 21.56
CA PHE A 583 28.67 -11.26 21.27
C PHE A 583 27.87 -11.55 22.55
N ILE A 584 27.45 -10.49 23.24
CA ILE A 584 26.86 -10.60 24.59
C ILE A 584 25.33 -10.68 24.50
N ALA A 585 24.74 -11.80 24.95
CA ALA A 585 23.29 -11.99 24.90
C ALA A 585 22.55 -11.20 26.01
N ILE A 586 21.62 -10.32 25.62
CA ILE A 586 20.82 -9.45 26.49
C ILE A 586 19.31 -9.76 26.32
N GLY A 587 18.52 -9.55 27.37
CA GLY A 587 17.07 -9.69 27.36
C GLY A 587 16.37 -8.34 27.15
N HIS A 588 15.33 -8.30 26.32
CA HIS A 588 14.50 -7.10 26.13
C HIS A 588 13.27 -7.10 27.07
N PRO A 589 12.91 -5.96 27.69
CA PRO A 589 13.56 -4.65 27.61
C PRO A 589 14.87 -4.58 28.41
N TYR A 590 15.84 -3.83 27.90
CA TYR A 590 17.11 -3.54 28.55
C TYR A 590 17.21 -2.05 28.93
N SER A 591 17.86 -1.77 30.06
CA SER A 591 18.18 -0.42 30.55
C SER A 591 19.67 -0.11 30.37
N ALA A 592 20.04 1.18 30.40
CA ALA A 592 21.44 1.59 30.33
C ALA A 592 22.30 1.01 31.48
N GLU A 593 21.70 0.82 32.66
CA GLU A 593 22.32 0.12 33.79
C GLU A 593 22.57 -1.36 33.48
N SER A 594 21.58 -2.08 32.94
CA SER A 594 21.74 -3.50 32.61
C SER A 594 22.75 -3.75 31.48
N VAL A 595 22.85 -2.81 30.53
CA VAL A 595 23.83 -2.84 29.45
C VAL A 595 25.23 -2.52 29.99
N ALA A 596 25.34 -1.57 30.92
CA ALA A 596 26.61 -1.28 31.58
C ALA A 596 27.09 -2.46 32.42
N ALA A 597 26.21 -3.11 33.20
CA ALA A 597 26.55 -4.31 33.96
C ALA A 597 27.10 -5.43 33.05
N ALA A 598 26.47 -5.68 31.91
CA ALA A 598 26.93 -6.67 30.92
C ALA A 598 28.24 -6.26 30.22
N PHE A 599 28.43 -4.96 29.94
CA PHE A 599 29.68 -4.45 29.38
C PHE A 599 30.85 -4.60 30.38
N PHE A 600 30.60 -4.34 31.67
CA PHE A 600 31.61 -4.52 32.71
C PHE A 600 31.91 -6.00 32.97
N SER A 601 30.91 -6.88 32.97
CA SER A 601 31.12 -8.32 33.19
C SER A 601 31.84 -9.00 32.03
N GLU A 602 31.55 -8.65 30.77
CA GLU A 602 32.13 -9.37 29.62
C GLU A 602 33.27 -8.64 28.90
N ILE A 603 33.36 -7.31 28.96
CA ILE A 603 34.42 -6.54 28.29
C ILE A 603 35.45 -6.03 29.29
N VAL A 604 35.04 -5.20 30.26
CA VAL A 604 35.98 -4.54 31.18
C VAL A 604 36.74 -5.54 32.05
N ARG A 605 36.09 -6.63 32.48
CA ARG A 605 36.72 -7.74 33.18
C ARG A 605 37.89 -8.37 32.40
N LEU A 606 37.81 -8.43 31.08
CA LEU A 606 38.79 -9.10 30.22
C LEU A 606 39.88 -8.15 29.72
N HIS A 607 39.49 -6.93 29.33
CA HIS A 607 40.35 -6.02 28.55
C HIS A 607 40.56 -4.64 29.18
N GLY A 608 39.94 -4.37 30.32
CA GLY A 608 39.95 -3.05 30.96
C GLY A 608 39.00 -2.03 30.32
N VAL A 609 39.13 -0.77 30.74
CA VAL A 609 38.28 0.34 30.27
C VAL A 609 38.90 0.94 29.00
N PRO A 610 38.15 1.09 27.89
CA PRO A 610 38.67 1.64 26.64
C PRO A 610 38.86 3.17 26.69
N ASN A 611 39.80 3.68 25.90
CA ASN A 611 40.02 5.12 25.70
C ASN A 611 38.91 5.77 24.86
N SER A 612 38.35 5.05 23.89
CA SER A 612 37.18 5.52 23.13
C SER A 612 36.18 4.42 22.79
N ILE A 613 34.92 4.82 22.72
CA ILE A 613 33.79 3.97 22.31
C ILE A 613 33.10 4.64 21.13
N VAL A 614 33.01 3.94 20.00
CA VAL A 614 32.16 4.34 18.87
C VAL A 614 30.85 3.57 18.97
N SER A 615 29.72 4.28 19.00
CA SER A 615 28.39 3.66 19.02
C SER A 615 27.42 4.40 18.12
N ASP A 616 26.27 3.81 17.84
CA ASP A 616 25.15 4.53 17.23
C ASP A 616 24.49 5.53 18.22
N ARG A 617 23.30 6.04 17.88
CA ARG A 617 22.53 6.97 18.74
C ARG A 617 21.36 6.30 19.46
N ASP A 618 21.49 5.03 19.83
CA ASP A 618 20.50 4.35 20.64
C ASP A 618 20.17 5.14 21.95
N PRO A 619 18.91 5.13 22.44
CA PRO A 619 18.53 5.75 23.70
C PRO A 619 19.38 5.33 24.91
N VAL A 620 19.95 4.13 24.94
CA VAL A 620 20.90 3.68 25.97
C VAL A 620 22.20 4.46 25.90
N PHE A 621 22.90 4.45 24.77
CA PHE A 621 24.20 5.10 24.61
C PHE A 621 24.09 6.63 24.71
N THR A 622 22.93 7.19 24.33
CA THR A 622 22.65 8.62 24.44
C THR A 622 22.08 9.04 25.81
N SER A 623 21.80 8.11 26.72
CA SER A 623 21.27 8.40 28.07
C SER A 623 22.24 9.24 28.92
N THR A 624 21.69 9.95 29.91
CA THR A 624 22.48 10.66 30.92
C THR A 624 23.33 9.70 31.74
N PHE A 625 22.79 8.55 32.16
CA PHE A 625 23.52 7.51 32.89
C PHE A 625 24.79 7.07 32.13
N TRP A 626 24.65 6.69 30.86
CA TRP A 626 25.77 6.19 30.04
C TRP A 626 26.85 7.27 29.84
N LYS A 627 26.45 8.50 29.54
CA LYS A 627 27.37 9.63 29.38
C LYS A 627 28.13 9.94 30.66
N THR A 628 27.45 10.03 31.80
CA THR A 628 28.08 10.31 33.09
C THR A 628 29.04 9.19 33.49
N LEU A 629 28.63 7.93 33.33
CA LEU A 629 29.46 6.75 33.64
C LEU A 629 30.79 6.79 32.88
N PHE A 630 30.75 6.89 31.56
CA PHE A 630 31.98 6.88 30.75
C PHE A 630 32.79 8.19 30.84
N HIS A 631 32.15 9.32 31.17
CA HIS A 631 32.87 10.56 31.48
C HIS A 631 33.71 10.42 32.76
N LEU A 632 33.16 9.84 33.84
CA LEU A 632 33.88 9.58 35.08
C LEU A 632 35.02 8.55 34.92
N LEU A 633 34.88 7.64 33.96
CA LEU A 633 35.90 6.64 33.59
C LEU A 633 36.97 7.16 32.62
N GLY A 634 36.86 8.41 32.14
CA GLY A 634 37.79 9.01 31.17
C GLY A 634 37.62 8.57 29.71
N THR A 635 36.63 7.73 29.40
CA THR A 635 36.38 7.18 28.05
C THR A 635 35.70 8.21 27.14
N LYS A 636 36.25 8.40 25.94
CA LYS A 636 35.69 9.31 24.92
C LYS A 636 34.58 8.64 24.12
N LEU A 637 33.33 9.03 24.37
CA LEU A 637 32.17 8.56 23.60
C LEU A 637 32.07 9.28 22.24
N GLN A 638 32.15 8.51 21.15
CA GLN A 638 32.07 8.97 19.76
C GLN A 638 30.78 8.47 19.10
N MET A 639 29.72 9.25 19.22
CA MET A 639 28.41 8.91 18.64
C MET A 639 28.43 9.05 17.12
N SER A 640 28.19 7.95 16.41
CA SER A 640 27.99 7.96 14.97
C SER A 640 26.79 8.85 14.59
N SER A 641 26.79 9.41 13.38
CA SER A 641 25.62 10.15 12.90
C SER A 641 24.59 9.15 12.37
N ALA A 642 23.34 9.24 12.84
CA ALA A 642 22.28 8.23 12.69
C ALA A 642 21.88 7.84 11.24
N PHE A 643 22.55 8.37 10.22
CA PHE A 643 22.33 8.05 8.80
C PHE A 643 23.63 7.96 7.96
N HIS A 644 24.80 7.76 8.58
CA HIS A 644 26.06 7.45 7.88
C HIS A 644 26.68 6.10 8.33
N PRO A 645 26.42 4.99 7.61
CA PRO A 645 27.00 3.66 7.89
C PRO A 645 28.52 3.53 7.65
N GLN A 646 29.25 4.64 7.48
CA GLN A 646 30.71 4.63 7.28
C GLN A 646 31.50 4.98 8.55
N SER A 647 30.89 5.65 9.53
CA SER A 647 31.48 5.83 10.87
C SER A 647 31.32 4.60 11.77
N ASP A 648 30.31 3.76 11.49
CA ASP A 648 29.98 2.53 12.24
C ASP A 648 30.18 1.25 11.38
N GLY A 649 30.83 1.39 10.22
CA GLY A 649 30.91 0.34 9.22
C GLY A 649 31.70 -0.91 9.65
N GLN A 650 32.37 -0.89 10.80
CA GLN A 650 32.99 -2.08 11.39
C GLN A 650 31.95 -2.91 12.14
N THR A 651 31.28 -2.34 13.14
CA THR A 651 30.21 -3.00 13.90
C THR A 651 29.03 -3.39 13.00
N GLU A 652 28.64 -2.56 12.03
CA GLU A 652 27.60 -2.93 11.05
C GLU A 652 28.03 -4.11 10.15
N ALA A 653 29.32 -4.19 9.79
CA ALA A 653 29.86 -5.33 9.04
C ALA A 653 29.89 -6.60 9.92
N VAL A 654 30.34 -6.50 11.17
CA VAL A 654 30.29 -7.61 12.12
C VAL A 654 28.85 -8.05 12.35
N ASN A 655 27.89 -7.14 12.50
CA ASN A 655 26.47 -7.44 12.69
C ASN A 655 25.83 -8.15 11.49
N LYS A 656 26.25 -7.81 10.26
CA LYS A 656 25.89 -8.59 9.06
C LYS A 656 26.52 -9.99 9.05
N VAL A 657 27.77 -10.10 9.51
CA VAL A 657 28.52 -11.36 9.59
C VAL A 657 27.94 -12.27 10.67
N ILE A 658 27.75 -11.84 11.92
CA ILE A 658 27.11 -12.64 12.98
C ILE A 658 25.65 -12.98 12.63
N GLY A 659 24.90 -12.07 11.99
CA GLY A 659 23.56 -12.38 11.49
C GLY A 659 23.57 -13.47 10.41
N MET A 660 24.62 -13.55 9.60
CA MET A 660 24.84 -14.63 8.64
C MET A 660 25.30 -15.92 9.33
N TYR A 661 26.24 -15.82 10.28
CA TYR A 661 26.72 -16.95 11.08
C TYR A 661 25.53 -17.60 11.78
N LEU A 662 24.75 -16.85 12.56
CA LEU A 662 23.57 -17.38 13.26
C LEU A 662 22.56 -18.02 12.30
N ARG A 663 22.33 -17.48 11.10
CA ARG A 663 21.48 -18.15 10.09
C ARG A 663 22.06 -19.49 9.62
N CYS A 664 23.37 -19.59 9.41
CA CYS A 664 24.04 -20.85 9.07
C CYS A 664 24.03 -21.84 10.26
N LEU A 665 24.28 -21.33 11.47
CA LEU A 665 24.39 -22.07 12.73
C LEU A 665 23.04 -22.55 13.28
N THR A 666 21.92 -21.91 12.94
CA THR A 666 20.60 -22.37 13.40
C THR A 666 19.81 -23.14 12.35
N GLY A 667 20.05 -22.91 11.06
CA GLY A 667 19.24 -23.47 9.97
C GLY A 667 17.73 -23.30 10.23
N ASP A 668 16.99 -24.40 10.10
CA ASP A 668 15.55 -24.49 10.37
C ASP A 668 15.17 -24.46 11.88
N ARG A 669 16.15 -24.37 12.78
CA ARG A 669 15.97 -24.38 14.25
C ARG A 669 16.37 -23.03 14.90
N PRO A 670 15.78 -21.88 14.49
CA PRO A 670 16.19 -20.54 14.93
C PRO A 670 16.09 -20.30 16.45
N ARG A 671 15.38 -21.15 17.21
CA ARG A 671 15.34 -21.10 18.68
C ARG A 671 16.60 -21.64 19.37
N GLN A 672 17.59 -22.15 18.65
CA GLN A 672 18.85 -22.64 19.24
C GLN A 672 19.97 -21.60 19.26
N TRP A 673 19.77 -20.39 18.71
CA TRP A 673 20.82 -19.37 18.53
C TRP A 673 21.65 -19.09 19.80
N LEU A 674 21.01 -19.09 20.99
CA LEU A 674 21.68 -18.82 22.27
C LEU A 674 22.68 -19.92 22.66
N ARG A 675 22.44 -21.18 22.29
CA ARG A 675 23.38 -22.31 22.50
C ARG A 675 24.63 -22.17 21.60
N TRP A 676 24.45 -21.63 20.40
CA TRP A 676 25.48 -21.56 19.37
C TRP A 676 26.27 -20.24 19.35
N LEU A 677 25.84 -19.24 20.14
CA LEU A 677 26.50 -17.93 20.18
C LEU A 677 27.99 -17.97 20.59
N PRO A 678 28.44 -18.75 21.59
CA PRO A 678 29.85 -18.84 21.93
C PRO A 678 30.71 -19.46 20.81
N TRP A 679 30.15 -20.43 20.08
CA TRP A 679 30.81 -21.03 18.92
C TRP A 679 30.89 -20.04 17.74
N ALA A 680 29.86 -19.22 17.55
CA ALA A 680 29.89 -18.13 16.56
C ALA A 680 30.99 -17.10 16.86
N GLU A 681 31.18 -16.76 18.14
CA GLU A 681 32.26 -15.88 18.60
C GLU A 681 33.64 -16.50 18.38
N TYR A 682 33.83 -17.76 18.77
CA TYR A 682 35.09 -18.47 18.57
C TYR A 682 35.47 -18.53 17.09
N VAL A 683 34.58 -19.06 16.24
CA VAL A 683 34.82 -19.19 14.79
C VAL A 683 35.07 -17.84 14.14
N TYR A 684 34.42 -16.76 14.58
CA TYR A 684 34.69 -15.41 14.09
C TYR A 684 36.12 -14.97 14.42
N ASN A 685 36.52 -15.09 15.69
CA ASN A 685 37.82 -14.62 16.16
C ASN A 685 39.00 -15.49 15.70
N THR A 686 38.77 -16.77 15.37
CA THR A 686 39.80 -17.65 14.76
C THR A 686 39.75 -17.69 13.24
N SER A 687 38.84 -16.98 12.59
CA SER A 687 38.80 -16.86 11.12
C SER A 687 39.81 -15.84 10.60
N PHE A 688 40.31 -16.04 9.39
CA PHE A 688 41.23 -15.11 8.75
C PHE A 688 40.53 -13.79 8.37
N HIS A 689 41.05 -12.67 8.85
CA HIS A 689 40.55 -11.33 8.54
C HIS A 689 41.47 -10.61 7.55
N THR A 690 40.98 -10.43 6.30
CA THR A 690 41.73 -9.79 5.21
C THR A 690 42.26 -8.38 5.52
N ALA A 691 41.62 -7.65 6.43
CA ALA A 691 42.03 -6.31 6.85
C ALA A 691 43.28 -6.29 7.74
N ILE A 692 43.49 -7.33 8.56
CA ILE A 692 44.66 -7.49 9.45
C ILE A 692 45.68 -8.51 8.91
N ARG A 693 45.30 -9.27 7.87
CA ARG A 693 46.07 -10.36 7.25
C ARG A 693 46.43 -11.51 8.21
N ASP A 694 45.63 -11.68 9.25
CA ASP A 694 45.77 -12.71 10.28
C ASP A 694 44.39 -12.99 10.92
N THR A 695 44.32 -13.82 11.94
CA THR A 695 43.15 -14.03 12.78
C THR A 695 43.08 -13.00 13.91
N PRO A 696 41.89 -12.48 14.28
CA PRO A 696 41.75 -11.60 15.43
C PRO A 696 42.33 -12.19 16.72
N PHE A 697 42.16 -13.50 16.93
CA PHE A 697 42.71 -14.23 18.08
C PHE A 697 44.24 -14.10 18.17
N LYS A 698 44.95 -14.29 17.06
CA LYS A 698 46.41 -14.17 17.03
C LYS A 698 46.90 -12.75 17.25
N VAL A 699 46.18 -11.75 16.75
CA VAL A 699 46.51 -10.33 16.99
C VAL A 699 46.29 -9.93 18.45
N VAL A 700 45.29 -10.49 19.14
CA VAL A 700 45.07 -10.23 20.58
C VAL A 700 46.06 -10.98 21.47
N TYR A 701 46.28 -12.27 21.23
CA TYR A 701 47.03 -13.15 22.15
C TYR A 701 48.48 -13.43 21.75
N GLY A 702 48.95 -12.95 20.59
CA GLY A 702 50.31 -13.16 20.08
C GLY A 702 50.64 -14.61 19.69
N ARG A 703 49.64 -15.48 19.62
CA ARG A 703 49.76 -16.92 19.33
C ARG A 703 48.57 -17.43 18.52
N ASP A 704 48.80 -18.47 17.73
CA ASP A 704 47.72 -19.16 17.01
C ASP A 704 46.66 -19.71 17.98
N SER A 705 45.42 -19.84 17.48
CA SER A 705 44.32 -20.40 18.27
C SER A 705 44.56 -21.87 18.57
N PRO A 706 44.28 -22.35 19.81
CA PRO A 706 44.32 -23.78 20.11
C PRO A 706 43.45 -24.58 19.15
N GLU A 707 44.00 -25.67 18.61
CA GLU A 707 43.25 -26.56 17.73
C GLU A 707 42.11 -27.22 18.51
N ILE A 708 40.89 -27.17 17.97
CA ILE A 708 39.80 -28.00 18.45
C ILE A 708 40.08 -29.42 17.94
N ARG A 709 40.45 -30.33 18.84
CA ARG A 709 40.63 -31.75 18.50
C ARG A 709 39.35 -32.28 17.86
N SER A 710 39.47 -32.73 16.61
CA SER A 710 38.44 -33.48 15.90
C SER A 710 38.14 -34.77 16.64
N TYR A 711 36.86 -35.12 16.73
CA TYR A 711 36.42 -36.37 17.31
C TYR A 711 36.55 -37.51 16.29
N GLU A 712 37.29 -38.56 16.65
CA GLU A 712 37.36 -39.78 15.83
C GLU A 712 36.27 -40.77 16.27
N PRO A 713 35.46 -41.32 15.33
CA PRO A 713 34.41 -42.28 15.67
C PRO A 713 34.95 -43.52 16.40
N GLY A 714 34.72 -43.59 17.70
CA GLY A 714 35.24 -44.64 18.59
C GLY A 714 35.90 -44.10 19.87
N ASP A 715 36.30 -42.83 19.91
CA ASP A 715 36.96 -42.20 21.06
C ASP A 715 36.08 -42.13 22.33
N CYS A 716 34.75 -42.26 22.20
CA CYS A 716 33.84 -42.16 23.35
C CYS A 716 32.88 -43.36 23.49
N ARG A 717 32.90 -43.99 24.67
CA ARG A 717 31.93 -45.05 25.05
C ARG A 717 30.53 -44.53 25.39
N VAL A 718 30.36 -43.22 25.58
CA VAL A 718 29.08 -42.60 25.95
C VAL A 718 28.41 -42.06 24.69
N VAL A 719 27.39 -42.77 24.19
CA VAL A 719 26.71 -42.48 22.91
C VAL A 719 26.23 -41.02 22.80
N ALA A 720 25.70 -40.44 23.87
CA ALA A 720 25.24 -39.05 23.87
C ALA A 720 26.38 -38.02 23.72
N VAL A 721 27.60 -38.35 24.17
CA VAL A 721 28.79 -37.50 24.00
C VAL A 721 29.38 -37.69 22.62
N ALA A 722 29.45 -38.93 22.11
CA ALA A 722 29.83 -39.21 20.73
C ALA A 722 28.97 -38.43 19.73
N GLN A 723 27.64 -38.54 19.84
CA GLN A 723 26.69 -37.78 19.01
C GLN A 723 26.87 -36.26 19.13
N ALA A 724 27.08 -35.74 20.34
CA ALA A 724 27.30 -34.31 20.53
C ALA A 724 28.63 -33.78 19.94
N MET A 725 29.65 -34.64 19.79
CA MET A 725 30.91 -34.30 19.15
C MET A 725 30.84 -34.44 17.62
N GLU A 726 30.17 -35.48 17.11
CA GLU A 726 29.87 -35.63 15.68
C GLU A 726 29.00 -34.47 15.15
N GLU A 727 27.94 -34.10 15.90
CA GLU A 727 27.12 -32.92 15.62
C GLU A 727 27.93 -31.62 15.61
N ARG A 728 28.97 -31.50 16.46
CA ARG A 728 29.85 -30.32 16.51
C ARG A 728 30.76 -30.24 15.29
N ASP A 729 31.38 -31.35 14.89
CA ASP A 729 32.43 -31.34 13.87
C ASP A 729 31.86 -31.22 12.45
N ALA A 730 30.78 -31.95 12.14
CA ALA A 730 30.07 -31.79 10.87
C ALA A 730 29.55 -30.34 10.67
N PHE A 731 29.15 -29.70 11.78
CA PHE A 731 28.64 -28.34 11.81
C PHE A 731 29.73 -27.28 11.63
N LEU A 732 30.91 -27.45 12.25
CA LEU A 732 32.04 -26.53 12.07
C LEU A 732 32.50 -26.49 10.60
N GLU A 733 32.54 -27.64 9.92
CA GLU A 733 32.86 -27.73 8.49
C GLU A 733 31.77 -27.11 7.58
N GLU A 734 30.48 -27.39 7.83
CA GLU A 734 29.38 -26.79 7.04
C GLU A 734 29.35 -25.26 7.16
N VAL A 735 29.65 -24.73 8.36
CA VAL A 735 29.80 -23.29 8.59
C VAL A 735 30.97 -22.76 7.76
N ARG A 736 32.18 -23.31 7.93
CA ARG A 736 33.40 -22.86 7.24
C ARG A 736 33.19 -22.71 5.72
N ALA A 737 32.66 -23.74 5.07
CA ALA A 737 32.41 -23.73 3.62
C ALA A 737 31.44 -22.60 3.18
N ARG A 738 30.39 -22.33 3.96
CA ARG A 738 29.42 -21.25 3.66
C ARG A 738 30.01 -19.86 3.88
N LEU A 739 30.95 -19.70 4.83
CA LEU A 739 31.60 -18.42 5.10
C LEU A 739 32.52 -17.99 3.96
N GLU A 740 33.34 -18.91 3.45
CA GLU A 740 34.25 -18.66 2.32
C GLU A 740 33.46 -18.25 1.05
N GLN A 741 32.34 -18.92 0.78
CA GLN A 741 31.46 -18.59 -0.34
C GLN A 741 30.85 -17.18 -0.22
N ALA A 742 30.39 -16.78 0.98
CA ALA A 742 29.78 -15.48 1.20
C ALA A 742 30.78 -14.31 1.11
N GLN A 743 32.01 -14.49 1.64
CA GLN A 743 33.07 -13.48 1.52
C GLN A 743 33.46 -13.23 0.05
N ALA A 744 33.55 -14.28 -0.77
CA ALA A 744 33.86 -14.18 -2.20
C ALA A 744 32.81 -13.37 -3.00
N VAL A 745 31.53 -13.44 -2.60
CA VAL A 745 30.43 -12.68 -3.23
C VAL A 745 30.45 -11.20 -2.81
N ALA A 746 30.63 -10.92 -1.52
CA ALA A 746 30.63 -9.55 -0.98
C ALA A 746 31.73 -8.68 -1.61
N LYS A 747 32.96 -9.21 -1.72
CA LYS A 747 34.11 -8.52 -2.32
C LYS A 747 33.84 -8.07 -3.76
N ARG A 748 33.30 -8.98 -4.59
CA ARG A 748 33.00 -8.72 -6.02
C ARG A 748 31.88 -7.70 -6.25
N ALA A 749 31.07 -7.39 -5.24
CA ALA A 749 29.97 -6.44 -5.33
C ALA A 749 30.37 -5.01 -4.91
N TYR A 750 31.23 -4.87 -3.90
CA TYR A 750 31.64 -3.58 -3.35
C TYR A 750 32.55 -2.78 -4.30
N ASP A 751 33.56 -3.46 -4.87
CA ASP A 751 34.60 -2.88 -5.73
C ASP A 751 34.03 -2.28 -7.05
N ARG A 752 32.81 -2.67 -7.44
CA ARG A 752 32.18 -2.28 -8.72
C ARG A 752 31.36 -0.98 -8.68
N GLY A 753 31.17 -0.37 -7.51
CA GLY A 753 30.04 0.56 -7.25
C GLY A 753 30.34 2.04 -6.96
N HIS A 754 31.60 2.44 -6.80
CA HIS A 754 31.97 3.73 -6.18
C HIS A 754 32.87 4.60 -7.05
N ARG A 755 32.90 5.92 -6.80
CA ARG A 755 33.76 6.90 -7.51
C ARG A 755 34.32 7.95 -6.56
N GLU A 756 35.49 8.47 -6.90
CA GLU A 756 36.10 9.59 -6.20
C GLU A 756 35.47 10.95 -6.59
N LEU A 757 35.41 11.87 -5.64
CA LEU A 757 34.94 13.25 -5.81
C LEU A 757 35.59 14.11 -4.72
N GLN A 758 36.12 15.28 -5.08
CA GLN A 758 36.77 16.23 -4.17
C GLN A 758 36.33 17.67 -4.52
N PHE A 759 36.43 18.61 -3.57
CA PHE A 759 36.13 20.04 -3.73
C PHE A 759 37.25 20.89 -3.11
N ALA A 760 37.40 22.14 -3.54
CA ALA A 760 38.34 23.12 -2.98
C ALA A 760 37.63 24.12 -2.04
N VAL A 761 38.41 24.81 -1.20
CA VAL A 761 37.90 25.99 -0.47
C VAL A 761 37.58 27.09 -1.48
N GLY A 762 36.39 27.68 -1.38
CA GLY A 762 35.87 28.66 -2.33
C GLY A 762 34.86 28.10 -3.35
N ASP A 763 34.80 26.78 -3.55
CA ASP A 763 33.85 26.14 -4.47
C ASP A 763 32.39 26.35 -4.05
N TRP A 764 31.49 26.49 -5.03
CA TRP A 764 30.04 26.54 -4.78
C TRP A 764 29.40 25.18 -4.99
N VAL A 765 28.60 24.73 -4.02
CA VAL A 765 27.96 23.41 -4.01
C VAL A 765 26.48 23.47 -3.65
N MET A 766 25.75 22.45 -4.10
CA MET A 766 24.34 22.20 -3.83
C MET A 766 24.20 21.06 -2.81
N LEU A 767 23.51 21.31 -1.70
CA LEU A 767 23.38 20.40 -0.55
C LEU A 767 22.11 19.54 -0.63
N ARG A 768 22.25 18.22 -0.47
CA ARG A 768 21.14 17.25 -0.48
C ARG A 768 20.65 16.90 0.94
N ILE A 769 19.45 17.34 1.28
CA ILE A 769 18.84 17.08 2.60
C ILE A 769 17.93 15.83 2.54
N ARG A 770 18.20 14.81 3.37
CA ARG A 770 17.41 13.56 3.43
C ARG A 770 16.56 13.46 4.70
N HIS A 771 15.24 13.38 4.52
CA HIS A 771 14.24 12.74 5.40
C HIS A 771 14.13 13.06 6.92
N ARG A 772 14.65 14.19 7.40
CA ARG A 772 13.94 15.08 8.33
C ARG A 772 14.55 16.46 8.15
N ALA A 773 13.78 17.45 7.68
CA ALA A 773 14.23 18.82 7.76
C ALA A 773 14.07 19.25 9.23
N PRO A 774 15.09 19.84 9.88
CA PRO A 774 14.84 20.63 11.08
C PRO A 774 13.86 21.75 10.72
N ALA A 775 13.07 22.23 11.69
CA ALA A 775 11.96 23.14 11.43
C ALA A 775 12.39 24.58 11.04
N SER A 776 13.68 24.77 10.76
CA SER A 776 14.36 26.01 10.41
C SER A 776 14.36 26.36 8.91
N ILE A 777 13.96 25.44 8.04
CA ILE A 777 13.90 25.68 6.58
C ILE A 777 12.44 26.04 6.20
N PRO A 778 12.18 27.20 5.56
CA PRO A 778 10.83 27.56 5.13
C PRO A 778 10.24 26.51 4.18
N GLN A 779 9.05 26.00 4.52
CA GLN A 779 8.42 24.87 3.85
C GLN A 779 7.49 25.31 2.71
N PRO A 780 7.69 24.83 1.47
CA PRO A 780 6.58 24.45 0.61
C PRO A 780 6.09 23.03 0.98
N ALA A 781 4.80 22.78 0.72
CA ALA A 781 3.98 21.67 1.21
C ALA A 781 4.65 20.27 1.39
N ARG A 782 4.25 19.58 2.47
CA ARG A 782 4.63 18.19 2.78
C ARG A 782 4.32 17.24 1.61
N GLY A 783 5.33 16.58 1.03
CA GLY A 783 5.08 15.53 0.02
C GLY A 783 6.31 15.04 -0.76
N LYS A 784 6.06 14.13 -1.72
CA LYS A 784 7.07 13.55 -2.64
C LYS A 784 7.60 14.54 -3.70
N LEU A 785 7.08 15.77 -3.74
CA LEU A 785 7.34 16.77 -4.79
C LEU A 785 8.35 17.87 -4.38
N ARG A 786 8.97 17.78 -3.20
CA ARG A 786 9.96 18.76 -2.74
C ARG A 786 11.25 18.75 -3.60
N PRO A 787 11.95 19.91 -3.73
CA PRO A 787 13.31 19.95 -4.27
C PRO A 787 14.24 18.97 -3.55
N LYS A 788 15.21 18.40 -4.30
CA LYS A 788 16.15 17.41 -3.75
C LYS A 788 17.43 18.06 -3.21
N PHE A 789 17.80 19.22 -3.74
CA PHE A 789 19.01 19.95 -3.39
C PHE A 789 18.70 21.42 -3.09
N TYR A 790 19.43 21.99 -2.13
CA TYR A 790 19.30 23.36 -1.62
C TYR A 790 20.64 24.10 -1.78
N GLY A 791 20.61 25.43 -1.85
CA GLY A 791 21.77 26.27 -2.13
C GLY A 791 21.64 27.10 -3.42
N PRO A 792 22.75 27.60 -3.97
CA PRO A 792 24.13 27.16 -3.70
C PRO A 792 24.72 27.72 -2.40
N TYR A 793 25.71 27.04 -1.85
CA TYR A 793 26.51 27.45 -0.68
C TYR A 793 28.00 27.29 -0.97
N GLN A 794 28.85 28.16 -0.41
CA GLN A 794 30.29 28.14 -0.62
C GLN A 794 31.01 27.20 0.36
N VAL A 795 32.03 26.47 -0.07
CA VAL A 795 32.91 25.67 0.79
C VAL A 795 33.89 26.59 1.53
N THR A 796 33.82 26.63 2.86
CA THR A 796 34.68 27.49 3.71
C THR A 796 35.89 26.76 4.28
N ALA A 797 35.81 25.44 4.45
CA ALA A 797 36.95 24.61 4.86
C ALA A 797 36.79 23.16 4.37
N VAL A 798 37.91 22.52 4.01
CA VAL A 798 37.98 21.07 3.82
C VAL A 798 38.37 20.45 5.15
N ILE A 799 37.49 19.66 5.77
CA ILE A 799 37.75 19.03 7.09
C ILE A 799 38.53 17.74 6.90
N ASN A 800 38.16 16.94 5.88
CA ASN A 800 38.92 15.81 5.38
C ASN A 800 38.46 15.48 3.95
N LYS A 801 39.06 14.47 3.30
CA LYS A 801 38.73 14.08 1.90
C LYS A 801 37.23 13.79 1.66
N ALA A 802 36.47 13.45 2.70
CA ALA A 802 35.06 13.12 2.64
C ALA A 802 34.12 14.14 3.29
N ALA A 803 34.62 15.19 3.97
CA ALA A 803 33.81 16.13 4.74
C ALA A 803 34.22 17.60 4.52
N TYR A 804 33.24 18.44 4.19
CA TYR A 804 33.42 19.83 3.78
C TYR A 804 32.52 20.75 4.61
N ARG A 805 33.06 21.86 5.09
CA ARG A 805 32.33 22.92 5.80
C ARG A 805 31.76 23.92 4.79
N LEU A 806 30.51 24.33 4.96
CA LEU A 806 29.81 25.27 4.10
C LEU A 806 29.49 26.60 4.79
N ALA A 807 29.50 27.69 4.04
CA ALA A 807 28.94 28.98 4.43
C ALA A 807 27.41 28.91 4.48
N LEU A 808 26.87 28.45 5.62
CA LEU A 808 25.45 28.56 5.93
C LEU A 808 25.13 29.96 6.50
N PRO A 809 23.88 30.45 6.38
CA PRO A 809 23.45 31.66 7.09
C PRO A 809 23.67 31.52 8.61
N PRO A 810 24.00 32.60 9.35
CA PRO A 810 24.27 32.53 10.80
C PRO A 810 23.08 32.01 11.63
N ASN A 811 21.86 32.10 11.09
CA ASN A 811 20.63 31.61 11.72
C ASN A 811 20.36 30.12 11.47
N ALA A 812 21.29 29.36 10.87
CA ALA A 812 21.08 27.96 10.51
C ALA A 812 21.32 27.00 11.69
N CYS A 813 20.26 26.45 12.28
CA CYS A 813 20.34 25.35 13.27
C CYS A 813 20.70 23.98 12.65
N ILE A 814 21.68 23.94 11.73
CA ILE A 814 22.23 22.72 11.11
C ILE A 814 23.75 22.83 11.21
N HIS A 815 24.42 21.75 11.60
CA HIS A 815 25.89 21.70 11.53
C HIS A 815 26.37 22.03 10.11
N ASP A 816 27.41 22.84 10.03
CA ASP A 816 28.01 23.40 8.83
C ASP A 816 28.87 22.41 8.03
N VAL A 817 29.23 21.27 8.62
CA VAL A 817 30.04 20.22 7.99
C VAL A 817 29.17 19.12 7.38
N PHE A 818 29.37 18.86 6.09
CA PHE A 818 28.61 17.85 5.31
C PHE A 818 29.52 16.88 4.57
N HIS A 819 29.06 15.62 4.46
CA HIS A 819 29.76 14.59 3.70
C HIS A 819 29.68 14.83 2.18
N VAL A 820 30.77 14.54 1.46
CA VAL A 820 30.92 14.75 0.01
C VAL A 820 29.81 14.09 -0.82
N GLY A 821 29.31 12.93 -0.39
CA GLY A 821 28.18 12.22 -1.01
C GLY A 821 26.79 12.88 -0.86
N LEU A 822 26.70 13.97 -0.08
CA LEU A 822 25.53 14.85 0.03
C LEU A 822 25.69 16.14 -0.79
N LEU A 823 26.86 16.39 -1.36
CA LEU A 823 27.19 17.59 -2.11
C LEU A 823 27.20 17.31 -3.62
N LYS A 824 26.93 18.35 -4.39
CA LYS A 824 27.01 18.37 -5.86
C LYS A 824 27.61 19.71 -6.29
N PRO A 825 28.53 19.78 -7.25
CA PRO A 825 29.02 21.06 -7.77
C PRO A 825 27.88 21.91 -8.34
N PHE A 826 27.84 23.18 -7.97
CA PHE A 826 26.97 24.18 -8.60
C PHE A 826 27.56 24.62 -9.94
N LYS A 827 26.70 24.92 -10.92
CA LYS A 827 27.11 25.47 -12.22
C LYS A 827 26.26 26.70 -12.57
N GLY A 828 26.88 27.87 -12.60
CA GLY A 828 26.23 29.14 -12.91
C GLY A 828 26.86 30.29 -12.14
N THR A 829 26.34 31.50 -12.33
CA THR A 829 26.81 32.70 -11.62
C THR A 829 26.50 32.59 -10.12
N PRO A 830 27.49 32.76 -9.22
CA PRO A 830 27.26 32.66 -7.78
C PRO A 830 26.49 33.88 -7.23
N PRO A 831 25.60 33.69 -6.24
CA PRO A 831 24.90 34.80 -5.58
C PRO A 831 25.82 35.56 -4.61
N ALA A 832 25.63 36.89 -4.50
CA ALA A 832 26.45 37.75 -3.65
C ALA A 832 26.31 37.50 -2.14
N ALA A 833 25.23 36.85 -1.70
CA ALA A 833 25.01 36.44 -0.31
C ALA A 833 24.15 35.15 -0.26
N PRO A 834 24.29 34.30 0.79
CA PRO A 834 23.42 33.15 0.98
C PRO A 834 21.99 33.61 1.36
N PRO A 835 20.93 32.92 0.90
CA PRO A 835 19.55 33.33 1.18
C PRO A 835 19.21 33.22 2.67
N ALA A 836 18.54 34.24 3.20
CA ALA A 836 18.18 34.35 4.62
C ALA A 836 17.14 33.31 5.06
N LEU A 837 17.20 32.93 6.34
CA LEU A 837 16.21 32.08 7.02
C LEU A 837 15.33 32.94 7.95
N PRO A 838 14.02 32.64 8.10
CA PRO A 838 13.13 33.37 8.99
C PRO A 838 13.50 33.18 10.48
N PRO A 839 13.07 34.09 11.37
CA PRO A 839 13.35 34.00 12.80
C PRO A 839 12.72 32.75 13.44
N MET A 840 13.36 32.24 14.50
CA MET A 840 12.98 31.00 15.18
C MET A 840 12.96 31.18 16.69
N HIS A 841 12.02 30.52 17.36
CA HIS A 841 12.00 30.39 18.82
C HIS A 841 11.94 28.91 19.20
N HIS A 842 12.76 28.48 20.16
CA HIS A 842 12.93 27.07 20.59
C HIS A 842 12.96 26.01 19.46
N GLY A 843 13.61 26.33 18.33
CA GLY A 843 13.80 25.38 17.23
C GLY A 843 12.56 25.13 16.36
N VAL A 844 11.53 25.97 16.44
CA VAL A 844 10.37 25.99 15.53
C VAL A 844 10.29 27.37 14.86
N ALA A 845 10.04 27.39 13.54
CA ALA A 845 9.67 28.63 12.85
C ALA A 845 8.30 29.10 13.36
N GLN A 846 8.27 30.20 14.12
CA GLN A 846 7.02 30.78 14.60
C GLN A 846 6.30 31.48 13.43
N PRO A 847 5.06 31.07 13.08
CA PRO A 847 4.21 31.91 12.24
C PRO A 847 3.86 33.20 12.99
N ALA A 848 3.71 34.31 12.27
CA ALA A 848 3.19 35.53 12.85
C ALA A 848 1.67 35.39 13.08
N PRO A 849 1.13 35.75 14.26
CA PRO A 849 -0.31 35.76 14.49
C PRO A 849 -0.94 36.92 13.70
N ALA A 850 -1.99 36.62 12.92
CA ALA A 850 -2.75 37.62 12.17
C ALA A 850 -4.00 38.08 12.92
N ARG A 851 -4.70 37.17 13.62
CA ARG A 851 -5.89 37.50 14.42
C ARG A 851 -6.19 36.46 15.49
N ALA A 852 -6.53 36.88 16.70
CA ALA A 852 -7.17 36.02 17.70
C ALA A 852 -8.70 36.09 17.54
N VAL A 853 -9.40 34.94 17.50
CA VAL A 853 -10.80 34.89 17.05
C VAL A 853 -11.77 34.42 18.15
N LYS A 854 -11.35 33.53 19.05
CA LYS A 854 -12.19 32.99 20.15
C LYS A 854 -11.32 32.59 21.34
N VAL A 855 -11.91 32.57 22.53
CA VAL A 855 -11.33 31.98 23.75
C VAL A 855 -12.20 30.80 24.22
N ARG A 856 -11.58 29.79 24.83
CA ARG A 856 -12.27 28.68 25.51
C ARG A 856 -11.55 28.30 26.81
N LEU A 857 -12.27 27.71 27.75
CA LEU A 857 -11.68 27.02 28.90
C LEU A 857 -11.58 25.52 28.60
N ALA A 858 -10.36 24.98 28.58
CA ALA A 858 -10.10 23.57 28.32
C ALA A 858 -9.26 22.97 29.46
N ARG A 859 -9.83 22.03 30.22
CA ARG A 859 -9.17 21.38 31.37
C ARG A 859 -8.59 22.36 32.42
N GLY A 860 -9.27 23.49 32.64
CA GLY A 860 -8.83 24.55 33.56
C GLY A 860 -7.90 25.60 32.96
N VAL A 861 -7.35 25.38 31.75
CA VAL A 861 -6.48 26.33 31.05
C VAL A 861 -7.31 27.16 30.06
N ARG A 862 -7.13 28.50 30.05
CA ARG A 862 -7.69 29.38 29.02
C ARG A 862 -6.88 29.23 27.74
N GLN A 863 -7.55 28.97 26.63
CA GLN A 863 -6.95 28.82 25.30
C GLN A 863 -7.55 29.80 24.31
N VAL A 864 -6.73 30.36 23.43
CA VAL A 864 -7.12 31.30 22.37
C VAL A 864 -6.97 30.65 20.99
N LEU A 865 -7.96 30.84 20.12
CA LEU A 865 -7.93 30.38 18.73
C LEU A 865 -7.25 31.44 17.85
N VAL A 866 -6.08 31.10 17.33
CA VAL A 866 -5.21 32.01 16.57
C VAL A 866 -5.29 31.68 15.08
N HIS A 867 -5.54 32.70 14.27
CA HIS A 867 -5.32 32.68 12.83
C HIS A 867 -3.90 33.19 12.54
N TRP A 868 -3.15 32.41 11.76
CA TRP A 868 -1.77 32.69 11.40
C TRP A 868 -1.69 33.47 10.08
N ALA A 869 -0.74 34.41 10.00
CA ALA A 869 -0.44 35.14 8.77
C ALA A 869 -0.02 34.17 7.65
N ASP A 870 -0.41 34.51 6.41
CA ASP A 870 -0.15 33.73 5.19
C ASP A 870 -0.66 32.27 5.22
N GLN A 871 -1.57 31.94 6.15
CA GLN A 871 -2.21 30.62 6.23
C GLN A 871 -3.74 30.71 6.09
N PRO A 872 -4.38 29.68 5.49
CA PRO A 872 -5.84 29.63 5.40
C PRO A 872 -6.47 29.47 6.79
N ALA A 873 -7.69 29.99 6.98
CA ALA A 873 -8.41 29.91 8.26
C ALA A 873 -8.61 28.48 8.80
N SER A 874 -8.52 27.46 7.94
CA SER A 874 -8.55 26.04 8.33
C SER A 874 -7.30 25.55 9.06
N ALA A 875 -6.21 26.33 9.08
CA ALA A 875 -4.97 26.08 9.80
C ALA A 875 -4.92 26.76 11.18
N ALA A 876 -6.00 27.40 11.62
CA ALA A 876 -6.07 28.03 12.94
C ALA A 876 -5.90 27.01 14.08
N THR A 877 -5.11 27.36 15.10
CA THR A 877 -4.79 26.48 16.24
C THR A 877 -5.23 27.10 17.56
N TRP A 878 -5.49 26.24 18.55
CA TRP A 878 -5.81 26.65 19.92
C TRP A 878 -4.51 26.67 20.73
N GLU A 879 -4.04 27.86 21.08
CA GLU A 879 -2.84 28.06 21.89
C GLU A 879 -3.23 28.36 23.35
N ASP A 880 -2.43 27.94 24.32
CA ASP A 880 -2.64 28.29 25.73
C ASP A 880 -2.37 29.79 25.93
N LEU A 881 -3.31 30.51 26.57
CA LEU A 881 -3.34 31.97 26.59
C LEU A 881 -2.06 32.58 27.19
N HIS A 882 -1.57 32.02 28.29
CA HIS A 882 -0.35 32.46 28.98
C HIS A 882 0.88 32.28 28.06
N THR A 883 1.09 31.06 27.56
CA THR A 883 2.18 30.71 26.64
C THR A 883 2.15 31.55 25.36
N PHE A 884 0.95 31.87 24.86
CA PHE A 884 0.78 32.72 23.68
C PHE A 884 1.17 34.18 23.97
N GLN A 885 0.79 34.73 25.13
CA GLN A 885 1.19 36.07 25.55
C GLN A 885 2.71 36.17 25.80
N GLU A 886 3.34 35.12 26.36
CA GLU A 886 4.80 35.03 26.51
C GLU A 886 5.52 34.97 25.15
N CYS A 887 4.96 34.23 24.17
CA CYS A 887 5.55 34.10 22.84
C CYS A 887 5.33 35.32 21.93
N TYR A 888 4.27 36.09 22.15
CA TYR A 888 3.87 37.21 21.31
C TYR A 888 3.48 38.44 22.15
N PRO A 889 4.40 39.00 22.97
CA PRO A 889 4.09 40.04 23.96
C PRO A 889 3.60 41.38 23.36
N HIS A 890 3.84 41.60 22.06
CA HIS A 890 3.37 42.78 21.33
C HIS A 890 2.03 42.57 20.60
N PHE A 891 1.44 41.38 20.65
CA PHE A 891 0.16 41.10 19.99
C PHE A 891 -1.01 41.45 20.91
N GLN A 892 -1.70 42.57 20.63
CA GLN A 892 -2.91 42.94 21.36
C GLN A 892 -4.06 41.96 21.06
N LEU A 893 -4.60 41.35 22.10
CA LEU A 893 -5.87 40.63 22.04
C LEU A 893 -7.01 41.65 22.02
N GLU A 894 -7.99 41.47 21.13
CA GLU A 894 -9.20 42.31 21.12
C GLU A 894 -9.90 42.22 22.49
N ASP A 895 -10.21 43.35 23.14
CA ASP A 895 -10.73 43.39 24.53
C ASP A 895 -11.96 42.49 24.77
N LYS A 896 -12.77 42.31 23.72
CA LYS A 896 -13.95 41.44 23.68
C LYS A 896 -13.65 39.96 23.93
N LEU A 897 -12.38 39.54 23.89
CA LEU A 897 -11.92 38.17 24.15
C LEU A 897 -11.60 37.92 25.64
N LEU A 898 -11.48 38.98 26.46
CA LEU A 898 -11.09 38.91 27.87
C LEU A 898 -12.26 39.22 28.83
N VAL A 899 -13.41 39.63 28.32
CA VAL A 899 -14.60 39.92 29.14
C VAL A 899 -15.17 38.64 29.76
N GLU A 900 -15.22 38.59 31.08
CA GLU A 900 -15.98 37.58 31.80
C GLU A 900 -17.48 37.93 31.73
N GLU A 901 -18.18 37.45 30.69
CA GLU A 901 -19.65 37.43 30.68
C GLU A 901 -20.20 36.34 31.62
N GLY A 902 -20.01 36.57 32.92
CA GLY A 902 -21.02 36.20 33.89
C GLY A 902 -22.15 37.23 33.82
N ARG A 903 -23.27 36.88 33.17
CA ARG A 903 -24.53 37.62 33.28
C ARG A 903 -25.71 36.70 33.59
N ASP A 904 -26.03 36.70 34.87
CA ASP A 904 -27.36 36.67 35.48
C ASP A 904 -28.35 35.58 35.06
N VAL A 905 -28.34 34.57 35.94
CA VAL A 905 -29.50 33.95 36.57
C VAL A 905 -30.82 34.73 36.41
N MET A 906 -31.84 34.07 35.86
CA MET A 906 -33.23 34.29 36.26
C MET A 906 -33.91 32.95 36.58
N TRP A 907 -34.12 32.73 37.89
CA TRP A 907 -35.05 31.84 38.59
C TRP A 907 -35.68 30.65 37.82
N GLY A 908 -35.71 29.45 38.40
CA GLY A 908 -36.24 29.26 39.74
C GLY A 908 -37.77 29.30 39.80
N LYS A 909 -38.48 28.72 38.81
CA LYS A 909 -39.92 28.44 38.91
C LYS A 909 -40.20 26.94 38.91
N SER A 910 -40.47 26.43 40.11
CA SER A 910 -41.09 25.13 40.33
C SER A 910 -42.57 25.16 39.95
N TYR A 911 -43.01 24.24 39.08
CA TYR A 911 -44.42 24.07 38.76
C TYR A 911 -45.14 23.26 39.84
N GLY A 912 -45.66 23.98 40.84
CA GLY A 912 -46.59 23.42 41.84
C GLY A 912 -48.01 23.28 41.29
N ARG A 913 -48.71 22.22 41.72
CA ARG A 913 -50.10 21.91 41.35
C ARG A 913 -51.04 23.00 41.89
N ARG A 914 -51.89 23.60 41.04
CA ARG A 914 -52.93 24.55 41.50
C ARG A 914 -53.98 23.81 42.35
N SER A 915 -54.11 24.20 43.62
CA SER A 915 -55.35 24.13 44.39
C SER A 915 -55.95 25.53 44.53
N ALA A 916 -57.24 25.62 44.85
CA ALA A 916 -58.04 26.85 44.76
C ALA A 916 -57.83 27.84 45.93
N GLY A 917 -58.22 29.11 45.73
CA GLY A 917 -58.55 30.02 46.84
C GLY A 917 -58.36 31.52 46.63
N ARG A 918 -59.46 32.22 46.31
CA ARG A 918 -59.86 33.59 46.73
C ARG A 918 -58.88 34.80 46.67
N LEU A 919 -59.39 35.89 46.06
CA LEU A 919 -59.59 37.28 46.57
C LEU A 919 -58.39 38.02 47.22
N SER A 920 -58.19 39.33 47.06
CA SER A 920 -59.01 40.44 46.51
C SER A 920 -58.12 41.69 46.28
N GLN A 921 -58.58 42.67 45.48
CA GLN A 921 -58.34 44.14 45.60
C GLN A 921 -56.89 44.61 45.92
N SER A 922 -56.20 45.49 45.21
CA SER A 922 -56.56 46.72 44.46
C SER A 922 -55.22 47.46 44.15
N SER A 923 -55.05 48.57 43.44
CA SER A 923 -55.84 49.43 42.51
C SER A 923 -54.86 50.43 41.87
N GLY A 924 -55.17 50.95 40.67
CA GLY A 924 -54.33 51.92 39.94
C GLY A 924 -54.20 51.54 38.48
#